data_AF-A0A381QVN5-F1
#
_entry.id   AF-A0A381QVN5-F1
#
_cell.length_a   1.000
_cell.length_b   1.000
_cell.length_c   1.000
_cell.angle_alpha   90.00
_cell.angle_beta   90.00
_cell.angle_gamma   90.00
#
_symmetry.space_group_name_H-M   'P 1'
#
loop_
_entity.id
_entity.type
_entity.pdbx_description
1 polymer ?
#
loop_
_entity_poly.entity_id
_entity_poly.type
_entity_poly.pdbx_seq_one_letter_code
_entity_poly.pdbx_strand_id
1 'polypeptide(L)'
;MVVTKETLDEIALTRAEYDLILERLDRGPNPVELGMFGALWSEHCGYKHSRPLLRLFSQQSKRVLSQTGAENAGAVDIGDGLAVVFKVESHNHPSAVEPLQGAATGVGGIVRDILAMGARPIALLNSLRFGPLDDPQNKYLFHGVVGGISWYGNCIGVPDVAGEICFDESYSQNPLVNAMCVGLIRADSIATSAASEVDNAMLLVGAGTGRDGIHGASGLASRAFGEEVELRPTVQVGNPFLEKVLIEACLEALDTGLVNAIQDLGAAGLTSAAVESVASGGRGIRLDISQVHQREEGMSPYEVMLSESQERMLLVVAPENVPAIKAVFDKWDVICREIGHVIGEQTAQVTVGPELVVDLPIGPLSEAPQYRLEGKPSDEDIRRLHLDLDSVTLPQDGPQEALLRLLASPNIANKESVYRQYDHQVQTNTVVGPGSDAAVLRIKGTKKAIAVAIDGNGRLCQLDPYQGGQIVVAEVCRNLSCSGALPLAVTDCLNFGSPEKPDIYYQLEQCIQGIAEASRKLEVPVVSGNVSLYNESRGQAIFPTPVVGGLGLLEDATKATRSAFAGEGLIVGLLGADTKGVDPHDLAGSEYLQRVHGRVEGSPKIDIDLEKRVQALCRDAIERGLITSAHDCSEGGLAVALAECSIKSGTGFTGDFSVDSRWDVTLFGERQSRIVVGLPEQSWDALARLASDSDVPTVKLGYTGGDRFRFNGLVDLPVSQISEVWNKGLEAASG
;
A
#
# COMPACT_ATOMS: atom_id res chain seq x y z
N MET A 1 -33.05 -27.35 -1.26
CA MET A 1 -33.22 -26.28 -2.25
C MET A 1 -32.42 -26.67 -3.48
N VAL A 2 -32.92 -26.51 -4.70
CA VAL A 2 -32.09 -26.73 -5.90
C VAL A 2 -31.26 -25.46 -6.08
N VAL A 3 -29.96 -25.54 -5.79
CA VAL A 3 -29.03 -24.42 -5.98
C VAL A 3 -28.71 -24.32 -7.47
N THR A 4 -29.05 -23.19 -8.08
CA THR A 4 -28.82 -22.95 -9.51
C THR A 4 -27.43 -22.35 -9.74
N LYS A 5 -27.03 -22.27 -11.01
CA LYS A 5 -25.76 -21.62 -11.37
C LYS A 5 -25.80 -20.13 -11.02
N GLU A 6 -26.93 -19.48 -11.25
CA GLU A 6 -27.15 -18.06 -10.97
C GLU A 6 -26.96 -17.75 -9.49
N THR A 7 -27.51 -18.59 -8.59
CA THR A 7 -27.32 -18.43 -7.14
C THR A 7 -25.85 -18.55 -6.72
N LEU A 8 -25.12 -19.52 -7.29
CA LEU A 8 -23.68 -19.67 -7.00
C LEU A 8 -22.87 -18.50 -7.56
N ASP A 9 -23.29 -17.99 -8.71
CA ASP A 9 -22.64 -16.85 -9.34
C ASP A 9 -22.79 -15.56 -8.52
N GLU A 10 -23.95 -15.30 -7.91
CA GLU A 10 -24.18 -14.12 -7.05
C GLU A 10 -23.24 -14.07 -5.82
N ILE A 11 -22.79 -15.22 -5.34
CA ILE A 11 -21.93 -15.34 -4.14
C ILE A 11 -20.51 -15.81 -4.48
N ALA A 12 -20.13 -15.76 -5.76
CA ALA A 12 -18.83 -16.15 -6.30
C ALA A 12 -18.32 -17.52 -5.82
N LEU A 13 -19.23 -18.49 -5.75
CA LEU A 13 -18.87 -19.90 -5.60
C LEU A 13 -18.94 -20.61 -6.94
N THR A 14 -17.97 -21.48 -7.19
CA THR A 14 -18.00 -22.43 -8.29
C THR A 14 -18.86 -23.64 -7.91
N ARG A 15 -19.26 -24.42 -8.92
CA ARG A 15 -19.97 -25.68 -8.66
C ARG A 15 -19.12 -26.66 -7.84
N ALA A 16 -17.81 -26.71 -8.11
CA ALA A 16 -16.89 -27.57 -7.38
C ALA A 16 -16.77 -27.16 -5.90
N GLU A 17 -16.73 -25.86 -5.61
CA GLU A 17 -16.74 -25.36 -4.23
C GLU A 17 -18.05 -25.68 -3.51
N TYR A 18 -19.20 -25.54 -4.18
CA TYR A 18 -20.48 -25.95 -3.61
C TYR A 18 -20.54 -27.45 -3.31
N ASP A 19 -20.08 -28.29 -4.24
CA ASP A 19 -20.04 -29.74 -4.02
C ASP A 19 -19.08 -30.10 -2.85
N LEU A 20 -17.98 -29.36 -2.68
CA LEU A 20 -17.09 -29.49 -1.51
C LEU A 20 -17.76 -29.05 -0.20
N ILE A 21 -18.58 -27.99 -0.22
CA ILE A 21 -19.37 -27.58 0.96
C ILE A 21 -20.32 -28.70 1.36
N LEU A 22 -21.02 -29.32 0.40
CA LEU A 22 -21.91 -30.45 0.68
C LEU A 22 -21.15 -31.63 1.32
N GLU A 23 -19.97 -31.95 0.80
CA GLU A 23 -19.11 -33.00 1.36
C GLU A 23 -18.69 -32.69 2.80
N ARG A 24 -18.26 -31.45 3.07
CA ARG A 24 -17.78 -31.03 4.40
C ARG A 24 -18.90 -30.92 5.45
N LEU A 25 -20.13 -30.63 5.03
CA LEU A 25 -21.27 -30.49 5.93
C LEU A 25 -22.09 -31.76 6.11
N ASP A 26 -21.97 -32.73 5.19
CA ASP A 26 -22.86 -33.91 5.07
C ASP A 26 -24.36 -33.53 4.95
N ARG A 27 -24.64 -32.30 4.50
CA ARG A 27 -25.98 -31.75 4.25
C ARG A 27 -25.92 -30.53 3.33
N GLY A 28 -27.09 -30.10 2.85
CA GLY A 28 -27.22 -28.81 2.16
C GLY A 28 -27.14 -27.63 3.13
N PRO A 29 -26.39 -26.56 2.81
CA PRO A 29 -26.48 -25.30 3.54
C PRO A 29 -27.80 -24.59 3.23
N ASN A 30 -28.35 -23.85 4.21
CA ASN A 30 -29.44 -22.93 3.98
C ASN A 30 -28.94 -21.62 3.32
N PRO A 31 -29.82 -20.69 2.89
CA PRO A 31 -29.38 -19.47 2.20
C PRO A 31 -28.39 -18.60 2.98
N VAL A 32 -28.55 -18.47 4.30
CA VAL A 32 -27.65 -17.67 5.16
C VAL A 32 -26.30 -18.35 5.25
N GLU A 33 -26.29 -19.65 5.52
CA GLU A 33 -25.07 -20.47 5.57
C GLU A 33 -24.31 -20.43 4.25
N LEU A 34 -25.02 -20.55 3.13
CA LEU A 34 -24.42 -20.51 1.80
C LEU A 34 -23.83 -19.13 1.49
N GLY A 35 -24.49 -18.05 1.92
CA GLY A 35 -23.95 -16.70 1.83
C GLY A 35 -22.67 -16.51 2.65
N MET A 36 -22.64 -17.03 3.89
CA MET A 36 -21.45 -17.00 4.74
C MET A 36 -20.28 -17.74 4.09
N PHE A 37 -20.51 -18.92 3.49
CA PHE A 37 -19.49 -19.61 2.70
C PHE A 37 -19.04 -18.79 1.50
N GLY A 38 -19.96 -18.22 0.72
CA GLY A 38 -19.59 -17.42 -0.46
C GLY A 38 -18.74 -16.19 -0.12
N ALA A 39 -19.00 -15.57 1.03
CA ALA A 39 -18.21 -14.45 1.49
C ALA A 39 -16.81 -14.89 1.99
N LEU A 40 -16.74 -15.90 2.87
CA LEU A 40 -15.46 -16.35 3.45
C LEU A 40 -14.58 -17.14 2.47
N TRP A 41 -15.17 -17.80 1.47
CA TRP A 41 -14.44 -18.48 0.39
C TRP A 41 -14.30 -17.62 -0.87
N SER A 42 -14.64 -16.32 -0.79
CA SER A 42 -14.32 -15.37 -1.86
C SER A 42 -12.80 -15.27 -2.04
N GLU A 43 -12.33 -14.75 -3.19
CA GLU A 43 -10.89 -14.55 -3.36
C GLU A 43 -10.38 -13.50 -2.37
N HIS A 44 -11.19 -12.47 -2.10
CA HIS A 44 -10.86 -11.37 -1.20
C HIS A 44 -10.63 -11.81 0.26
N CYS A 45 -11.46 -12.72 0.80
CA CYS A 45 -11.28 -13.22 2.17
C CYS A 45 -10.45 -14.52 2.22
N GLY A 46 -10.62 -15.41 1.25
CA GLY A 46 -10.02 -16.74 1.26
C GLY A 46 -8.59 -16.80 0.70
N TYR A 47 -8.19 -15.82 -0.11
CA TYR A 47 -6.88 -15.75 -0.78
C TYR A 47 -6.54 -17.04 -1.54
N LYS A 48 -7.52 -17.62 -2.24
CA LYS A 48 -7.46 -19.01 -2.73
C LYS A 48 -6.27 -19.25 -3.66
N HIS A 49 -5.94 -18.28 -4.51
CA HIS A 49 -4.85 -18.39 -5.48
C HIS A 49 -3.51 -17.85 -4.96
N SER A 50 -3.54 -16.87 -4.07
CA SER A 50 -2.34 -16.18 -3.57
C SER A 50 -1.77 -16.80 -2.28
N ARG A 51 -2.62 -17.33 -1.38
CA ARG A 51 -2.19 -17.92 -0.10
C ARG A 51 -1.12 -19.01 -0.22
N PRO A 52 -1.13 -19.90 -1.24
CA PRO A 52 -0.02 -20.84 -1.45
C PRO A 52 1.33 -20.17 -1.73
N LEU A 53 1.32 -19.00 -2.39
CA LEU A 53 2.49 -18.24 -2.80
C LEU A 53 3.02 -17.35 -1.67
N LEU A 54 2.13 -16.75 -0.86
CA LEU A 54 2.48 -15.86 0.25
C LEU A 54 3.36 -16.52 1.31
N ARG A 55 3.42 -17.86 1.36
CA ARG A 55 4.37 -18.60 2.21
C ARG A 55 5.83 -18.25 1.92
N LEU A 56 6.15 -17.76 0.73
CA LEU A 56 7.49 -17.29 0.36
C LEU A 56 7.96 -16.08 1.17
N PHE A 57 7.04 -15.31 1.75
CA PHE A 57 7.34 -14.19 2.65
C PHE A 57 7.72 -14.60 4.07
N SER A 58 7.76 -15.89 4.37
CA SER A 58 8.14 -16.41 5.70
C SER A 58 9.60 -16.05 6.03
N GLN A 59 9.81 -14.93 6.70
CA GLN A 59 11.11 -14.47 7.18
C GLN A 59 11.09 -14.28 8.69
N GLN A 60 12.10 -14.80 9.37
CA GLN A 60 12.25 -14.56 10.80
C GLN A 60 13.01 -13.25 11.03
N SER A 61 12.43 -12.37 11.83
CA SER A 61 13.08 -11.15 12.30
C SER A 61 12.86 -11.01 13.80
N LYS A 62 13.90 -10.54 14.50
CA LYS A 62 13.84 -10.30 15.96
C LYS A 62 12.98 -9.09 16.32
N ARG A 63 12.69 -8.22 15.34
CA ARG A 63 11.92 -6.99 15.55
C ARG A 63 10.44 -7.18 15.26
N VAL A 64 10.06 -8.23 14.54
CA VAL A 64 8.66 -8.46 14.20
C VAL A 64 7.97 -9.11 15.40
N LEU A 65 6.94 -8.45 15.91
CA LEU A 65 6.21 -8.84 17.11
C LEU A 65 4.94 -9.66 16.79
N SER A 66 4.35 -9.46 15.61
CA SER A 66 3.20 -10.24 15.15
C SER A 66 3.65 -11.44 14.31
N GLN A 67 2.89 -12.53 14.33
CA GLN A 67 3.09 -13.60 13.37
C GLN A 67 2.40 -13.20 12.04
N THR A 68 3.11 -13.33 10.91
CA THR A 68 2.56 -12.99 9.60
C THR A 68 1.25 -13.75 9.34
N GLY A 69 0.16 -13.02 9.10
CA GLY A 69 -1.16 -13.59 8.81
C GLY A 69 -1.93 -14.14 10.01
N ALA A 70 -1.47 -13.89 11.25
CA ALA A 70 -2.21 -14.25 12.46
C ALA A 70 -3.07 -13.10 13.01
N GLU A 71 -2.73 -11.85 12.66
CA GLU A 71 -3.39 -10.64 13.13
C GLU A 71 -3.65 -9.69 11.95
N ASN A 72 -4.50 -8.68 12.13
CA ASN A 72 -4.94 -7.78 11.04
C ASN A 72 -3.81 -6.98 10.41
N ALA A 73 -2.76 -6.65 11.17
CA ALA A 73 -1.64 -5.83 10.69
C ALA A 73 -0.27 -6.28 11.26
N GLY A 74 0.81 -5.79 10.63
CA GLY A 74 2.17 -6.14 11.00
C GLY A 74 2.69 -5.23 12.12
N ALA A 75 3.26 -5.80 13.19
CA ALA A 75 3.82 -5.06 14.33
C ALA A 75 5.34 -5.19 14.41
N VAL A 76 6.05 -4.07 14.54
CA VAL A 76 7.51 -3.98 14.54
C VAL A 76 8.04 -3.20 15.73
N ASP A 77 8.94 -3.81 16.49
CA ASP A 77 9.67 -3.20 17.61
C ASP A 77 10.69 -2.16 17.13
N ILE A 78 10.51 -0.94 17.62
CA ILE A 78 11.36 0.22 17.37
C ILE A 78 12.19 0.63 18.60
N GLY A 79 12.24 -0.23 19.63
CA GLY A 79 12.92 -0.04 20.90
C GLY A 79 12.15 0.83 21.90
N ASP A 80 12.71 1.02 23.09
CA ASP A 80 12.10 1.78 24.21
C ASP A 80 10.70 1.26 24.66
N GLY A 81 10.42 -0.01 24.36
CA GLY A 81 9.12 -0.65 24.60
C GLY A 81 8.01 -0.08 23.72
N LEU A 82 8.36 0.49 22.56
CA LEU A 82 7.42 0.98 21.56
C LEU A 82 7.42 0.07 20.33
N ALA A 83 6.26 -0.05 19.71
CA ALA A 83 6.08 -0.75 18.46
C ALA A 83 5.31 0.13 17.47
N VAL A 84 5.55 -0.12 16.19
CA VAL A 84 4.77 0.44 15.08
C VAL A 84 3.95 -0.67 14.47
N VAL A 85 2.66 -0.41 14.27
CA VAL A 85 1.76 -1.28 13.53
C VAL A 85 1.48 -0.63 12.19
N PHE A 86 1.57 -1.37 11.09
CA PHE A 86 1.25 -0.82 9.78
C PHE A 86 0.74 -1.90 8.83
N LYS A 87 -0.05 -1.48 7.85
CA LYS A 87 -0.65 -2.32 6.81
C LYS A 87 -1.00 -1.44 5.61
N VAL A 88 -0.99 -2.03 4.42
CA VAL A 88 -1.55 -1.45 3.20
C VAL A 88 -2.72 -2.31 2.72
N GLU A 89 -3.80 -1.68 2.28
CA GLU A 89 -4.97 -2.30 1.69
C GLU A 89 -5.34 -1.65 0.35
N SER A 90 -6.24 -2.30 -0.40
CA SER A 90 -6.78 -1.79 -1.66
C SER A 90 -8.28 -1.60 -1.58
N HIS A 91 -8.81 -0.60 -2.29
CA HIS A 91 -10.23 -0.38 -2.45
C HIS A 91 -10.61 -0.12 -3.93
N ASN A 92 -9.97 -0.86 -4.83
CA ASN A 92 -9.97 -0.64 -6.29
C ASN A 92 -11.38 -0.67 -6.92
N HIS A 93 -12.08 -1.81 -6.84
CA HIS A 93 -13.38 -1.99 -7.50
C HIS A 93 -14.44 -1.01 -7.00
N PRO A 94 -14.61 -0.75 -5.69
CA PRO A 94 -15.57 0.25 -5.25
C PRO A 94 -15.19 1.67 -5.70
N SER A 95 -13.90 2.02 -5.72
CA SER A 95 -13.43 3.31 -6.24
C SER A 95 -13.62 3.47 -7.74
N ALA A 96 -13.65 2.38 -8.51
CA ALA A 96 -13.99 2.41 -9.94
C ALA A 96 -15.48 2.74 -10.18
N VAL A 97 -16.35 2.35 -9.24
CA VAL A 97 -17.82 2.57 -9.32
C VAL A 97 -18.21 3.93 -8.74
N GLU A 98 -17.73 4.27 -7.55
CA GLU A 98 -17.96 5.55 -6.88
C GLU A 98 -16.64 5.98 -6.21
N PRO A 99 -15.89 6.88 -6.84
CA PRO A 99 -14.50 7.14 -6.47
C PRO A 99 -14.34 7.84 -5.11
N LEU A 100 -15.29 8.70 -4.73
CA LEU A 100 -15.18 9.46 -3.49
C LEU A 100 -15.41 8.56 -2.28
N GLN A 101 -16.51 7.84 -2.27
CA GLN A 101 -16.89 6.94 -1.18
C GLN A 101 -15.99 5.72 -1.16
N GLY A 102 -15.68 5.11 -2.31
CA GLY A 102 -14.77 3.96 -2.36
C GLY A 102 -13.39 4.28 -1.76
N ALA A 103 -12.84 5.47 -2.04
CA ALA A 103 -11.57 5.86 -1.45
C ALA A 103 -11.69 6.23 0.04
N ALA A 104 -12.79 6.90 0.42
CA ALA A 104 -13.05 7.28 1.80
C ALA A 104 -13.21 6.04 2.72
N THR A 105 -13.98 5.04 2.29
CA THR A 105 -14.15 3.79 3.04
C THR A 105 -12.88 2.95 3.03
N GLY A 106 -12.06 3.03 1.98
CA GLY A 106 -10.71 2.46 1.97
C GLY A 106 -9.81 3.02 3.07
N VAL A 107 -9.82 4.35 3.26
CA VAL A 107 -9.11 5.00 4.39
C VAL A 107 -9.70 4.56 5.73
N GLY A 108 -11.03 4.51 5.87
CA GLY A 108 -11.68 4.06 7.09
C GLY A 108 -11.34 2.62 7.48
N GLY A 109 -11.36 1.70 6.52
CA GLY A 109 -11.01 0.28 6.71
C GLY A 109 -9.59 0.11 7.24
N ILE A 110 -8.60 0.68 6.55
CA ILE A 110 -7.20 0.54 6.95
C ILE A 110 -6.90 1.18 8.32
N VAL A 111 -7.65 2.21 8.71
CA VAL A 111 -7.56 2.82 10.03
C VAL A 111 -8.07 1.87 11.11
N ARG A 112 -9.16 1.14 10.84
CA ARG A 112 -9.72 0.16 11.76
C ARG A 112 -8.83 -1.07 11.93
N ASP A 113 -8.15 -1.53 10.88
CA ASP A 113 -7.14 -2.59 10.99
C ASP A 113 -6.06 -2.26 12.03
N ILE A 114 -5.54 -1.03 11.98
CA ILE A 114 -4.51 -0.55 12.91
C ILE A 114 -5.09 -0.40 14.32
N LEU A 115 -6.32 0.08 14.42
CA LEU A 115 -7.03 0.20 15.70
C LEU A 115 -7.31 -1.17 16.34
N ALA A 116 -7.58 -2.21 15.55
CA ALA A 116 -7.79 -3.57 16.03
C ALA A 116 -6.52 -4.19 16.64
N MET A 117 -5.35 -3.65 16.34
CA MET A 117 -4.10 -3.99 17.05
C MET A 117 -3.89 -3.15 18.32
N GLY A 118 -4.84 -2.27 18.65
CA GLY A 118 -4.77 -1.29 19.74
C GLY A 118 -3.83 -0.11 19.47
N ALA A 119 -3.31 0.01 18.25
CA ALA A 119 -2.38 1.06 17.91
C ALA A 119 -3.12 2.34 17.54
N ARG A 120 -2.60 3.48 18.00
CA ARG A 120 -3.16 4.79 17.62
C ARG A 120 -2.68 5.15 16.21
N PRO A 121 -3.56 5.37 15.22
CA PRO A 121 -3.18 5.84 13.90
C PRO A 121 -2.46 7.21 13.96
N ILE A 122 -1.29 7.29 13.35
CA ILE A 122 -0.43 8.48 13.34
C ILE A 122 -0.08 8.98 11.95
N ALA A 123 -0.27 8.18 10.90
CA ALA A 123 0.00 8.56 9.52
C ALA A 123 -0.76 7.69 8.51
N LEU A 124 -1.11 8.30 7.37
CA LEU A 124 -1.63 7.66 6.17
C LEU A 124 -0.66 7.87 5.00
N LEU A 125 -0.64 6.91 4.08
CA LEU A 125 0.00 7.04 2.78
C LEU A 125 -0.89 6.42 1.70
N ASN A 126 -0.79 6.89 0.46
CA ASN A 126 -1.55 6.32 -0.65
C ASN A 126 -0.68 5.97 -1.85
N SER A 127 -1.00 4.85 -2.50
CA SER A 127 -0.51 4.52 -3.83
C SER A 127 -1.68 4.48 -4.79
N LEU A 128 -1.69 5.42 -5.74
CA LEU A 128 -2.81 5.62 -6.66
C LEU A 128 -2.39 5.37 -8.11
N ARG A 129 -3.26 4.69 -8.89
CA ARG A 129 -3.08 4.47 -10.33
C ARG A 129 -4.33 4.83 -11.09
N PHE A 130 -4.17 5.62 -12.16
CA PHE A 130 -5.28 6.05 -13.01
C PHE A 130 -4.90 5.98 -14.48
N GLY A 131 -5.88 6.06 -15.37
CA GLY A 131 -5.63 6.32 -16.78
C GLY A 131 -5.25 7.78 -17.07
N PRO A 132 -4.91 8.11 -18.33
CA PRO A 132 -4.60 9.47 -18.76
C PRO A 132 -5.71 10.49 -18.43
N LEU A 133 -5.32 11.67 -17.94
CA LEU A 133 -6.23 12.71 -17.43
C LEU A 133 -6.90 13.57 -18.52
N ASP A 134 -6.57 13.35 -19.78
CA ASP A 134 -7.28 13.91 -20.93
C ASP A 134 -8.60 13.18 -21.21
N ASP A 135 -8.79 11.97 -20.65
CA ASP A 135 -10.07 11.29 -20.59
C ASP A 135 -10.94 11.81 -19.42
N PRO A 136 -12.17 12.30 -19.67
CA PRO A 136 -13.05 12.82 -18.64
C PRO A 136 -13.41 11.82 -17.52
N GLN A 137 -13.49 10.52 -17.82
CA GLN A 137 -13.78 9.47 -16.85
C GLN A 137 -12.59 9.29 -15.90
N ASN A 138 -11.36 9.24 -16.44
CA ASN A 138 -10.16 9.15 -15.61
C ASN A 138 -10.00 10.39 -14.72
N LYS A 139 -10.33 11.58 -15.24
CA LYS A 139 -10.35 12.82 -14.46
C LYS A 139 -11.40 12.79 -13.34
N TYR A 140 -12.59 12.22 -13.60
CA TYR A 140 -13.61 12.01 -12.57
C TYR A 140 -13.14 11.05 -11.46
N LEU A 141 -12.55 9.92 -11.84
CA LEU A 141 -11.99 8.94 -10.89
C LEU A 141 -10.89 9.58 -10.03
N PHE A 142 -9.94 10.25 -10.66
CA PHE A 142 -8.83 10.94 -9.98
C PHE A 142 -9.33 11.96 -8.95
N HIS A 143 -10.22 12.88 -9.35
CA HIS A 143 -10.73 13.91 -8.43
C HIS A 143 -11.61 13.33 -7.33
N GLY A 144 -12.43 12.32 -7.63
CA GLY A 144 -13.26 11.64 -6.64
C GLY A 144 -12.42 10.97 -5.58
N VAL A 145 -11.43 10.15 -5.97
CA VAL A 145 -10.54 9.44 -5.05
C VAL A 145 -9.74 10.40 -4.18
N VAL A 146 -9.11 11.42 -4.79
CA VAL A 146 -8.37 12.44 -4.05
C VAL A 146 -9.29 13.16 -3.05
N GLY A 147 -10.50 13.51 -3.45
CA GLY A 147 -11.49 14.15 -2.58
C GLY A 147 -11.95 13.25 -1.43
N GLY A 148 -12.14 11.95 -1.68
CA GLY A 148 -12.54 10.96 -0.69
C GLY A 148 -11.48 10.75 0.40
N ILE A 149 -10.22 10.56 0.00
CA ILE A 149 -9.07 10.44 0.91
C ILE A 149 -8.93 11.70 1.76
N SER A 150 -8.93 12.87 1.11
CA SER A 150 -8.87 14.17 1.78
C SER A 150 -9.97 14.31 2.82
N TRP A 151 -11.21 14.05 2.42
CA TRP A 151 -12.35 14.21 3.31
C TRP A 151 -12.25 13.31 4.54
N TYR A 152 -11.98 12.01 4.35
CA TYR A 152 -11.99 11.06 5.44
C TYR A 152 -10.79 11.27 6.39
N GLY A 153 -9.57 11.30 5.86
CA GLY A 153 -8.33 11.47 6.64
C GLY A 153 -8.32 12.76 7.45
N ASN A 154 -8.74 13.88 6.85
CA ASN A 154 -8.83 15.16 7.54
C ASN A 154 -9.85 15.15 8.68
N CYS A 155 -11.02 14.53 8.47
CA CYS A 155 -12.08 14.45 9.47
C CYS A 155 -11.68 13.59 10.68
N ILE A 156 -10.96 12.47 10.47
CA ILE A 156 -10.47 11.62 11.57
C ILE A 156 -9.20 12.17 12.24
N GLY A 157 -8.57 13.19 11.66
CA GLY A 157 -7.36 13.81 12.20
C GLY A 157 -6.15 12.86 12.18
N VAL A 158 -6.01 12.09 11.10
CA VAL A 158 -4.82 11.29 10.82
C VAL A 158 -4.15 11.88 9.58
N PRO A 159 -2.89 12.35 9.69
CA PRO A 159 -2.23 13.07 8.61
C PRO A 159 -1.84 12.13 7.46
N ASP A 160 -2.05 12.56 6.22
CA ASP A 160 -1.57 11.91 5.01
C ASP A 160 -0.19 12.46 4.65
N VAL A 161 0.85 11.66 4.85
CA VAL A 161 2.23 12.19 4.94
C VAL A 161 3.10 11.87 3.73
N ALA A 162 2.72 10.88 2.93
CA ALA A 162 3.47 10.46 1.74
C ALA A 162 2.57 9.65 0.79
N GLY A 163 3.04 9.43 -0.43
CA GLY A 163 2.31 8.63 -1.40
C GLY A 163 2.88 8.78 -2.80
N GLU A 164 2.31 8.03 -3.74
CA GLU A 164 2.68 8.03 -5.15
C GLU A 164 1.43 8.03 -6.03
N ILE A 165 1.56 8.59 -7.24
CA ILE A 165 0.49 8.61 -8.24
C ILE A 165 1.12 8.36 -9.60
N CYS A 166 0.61 7.35 -10.31
CA CYS A 166 1.04 7.03 -11.66
C CYS A 166 -0.16 6.94 -12.62
N PHE A 167 0.06 7.40 -13.85
CA PHE A 167 -0.91 7.49 -14.93
C PHE A 167 -0.47 6.64 -16.12
N ASP A 168 -1.29 5.66 -16.48
CA ASP A 168 -1.08 4.78 -17.62
C ASP A 168 -2.41 4.22 -18.14
N GLU A 169 -2.53 4.03 -19.45
CA GLU A 169 -3.75 3.54 -20.11
C GLU A 169 -4.25 2.20 -19.53
N SER A 170 -3.33 1.35 -19.04
CA SER A 170 -3.67 0.07 -18.41
C SER A 170 -4.59 0.22 -17.18
N TYR A 171 -4.65 1.39 -16.56
CA TYR A 171 -5.48 1.66 -15.37
C TYR A 171 -6.77 2.44 -15.69
N SER A 172 -7.05 2.81 -16.94
CA SER A 172 -8.23 3.64 -17.32
C SER A 172 -9.58 3.04 -16.89
N GLN A 173 -9.70 1.71 -16.86
CA GLN A 173 -10.94 1.02 -16.50
C GLN A 173 -10.90 0.39 -15.10
N ASN A 174 -9.71 0.27 -14.52
CA ASN A 174 -9.45 -0.36 -13.24
C ASN A 174 -8.44 0.51 -12.49
N PRO A 175 -8.88 1.64 -11.89
CA PRO A 175 -8.00 2.45 -11.07
C PRO A 175 -7.56 1.64 -9.85
N LEU A 176 -6.35 1.88 -9.39
CA LEU A 176 -5.85 1.30 -8.13
C LEU A 176 -5.85 2.38 -7.05
N VAL A 177 -6.46 2.04 -5.91
CA VAL A 177 -6.60 2.92 -4.77
C VAL A 177 -6.14 2.15 -3.55
N ASN A 178 -4.87 2.30 -3.22
CA ASN A 178 -4.25 1.59 -2.12
C ASN A 178 -3.94 2.57 -0.99
N ALA A 179 -4.44 2.29 0.21
CA ALA A 179 -4.26 3.12 1.39
C ALA A 179 -3.42 2.34 2.41
N MET A 180 -2.41 3.00 2.97
CA MET A 180 -1.57 2.48 4.05
C MET A 180 -1.81 3.31 5.30
N CYS A 181 -1.92 2.64 6.44
CA CYS A 181 -2.01 3.29 7.74
C CYS A 181 -0.88 2.82 8.65
N VAL A 182 -0.39 3.75 9.47
CA VAL A 182 0.70 3.53 10.42
C VAL A 182 0.22 3.97 11.79
N GLY A 183 0.32 3.09 12.77
CA GLY A 183 -0.03 3.33 14.16
C GLY A 183 1.13 3.12 15.12
N LEU A 184 1.07 3.81 16.26
CA LEU A 184 2.06 3.69 17.34
C LEU A 184 1.42 3.09 18.58
N ILE A 185 2.14 2.18 19.24
CA ILE A 185 1.68 1.51 20.45
C ILE A 185 2.84 1.15 21.39
N ARG A 186 2.53 0.87 22.65
CA ARG A 186 3.42 0.16 23.56
C ARG A 186 3.51 -1.32 23.16
N ALA A 187 4.73 -1.85 23.11
CA ALA A 187 4.98 -3.21 22.64
C ALA A 187 4.29 -4.29 23.49
N ASP A 188 4.06 -4.01 24.78
CA ASP A 188 3.35 -4.87 25.74
C ASP A 188 1.83 -4.65 25.78
N SER A 189 1.29 -3.82 24.89
CA SER A 189 -0.14 -3.49 24.81
C SER A 189 -0.77 -3.83 23.46
N ILE A 190 -0.07 -4.59 22.61
CA ILE A 190 -0.61 -5.05 21.32
C ILE A 190 -1.84 -5.91 21.58
N ALA A 191 -2.97 -5.50 21.02
CA ALA A 191 -4.22 -6.23 21.13
C ALA A 191 -4.22 -7.46 20.22
N THR A 192 -5.05 -8.44 20.58
CA THR A 192 -5.23 -9.70 19.84
C THR A 192 -6.64 -9.74 19.26
N SER A 193 -6.76 -10.33 18.07
CA SER A 193 -8.05 -10.68 17.47
C SER A 193 -8.63 -12.00 17.99
N ALA A 194 -7.79 -12.86 18.59
CA ALA A 194 -8.17 -14.21 19.00
C ALA A 194 -9.08 -14.27 20.24
N ALA A 195 -10.30 -14.78 20.07
CA ALA A 195 -11.27 -14.99 21.14
C ALA A 195 -11.16 -16.40 21.74
N SER A 196 -10.31 -16.55 22.77
CA SER A 196 -9.94 -17.88 23.31
C SER A 196 -10.70 -18.33 24.56
N GLU A 197 -11.36 -17.43 25.28
CA GLU A 197 -12.02 -17.75 26.56
C GLU A 197 -13.53 -17.96 26.37
N VAL A 198 -14.04 -19.07 26.90
CA VAL A 198 -15.47 -19.44 26.82
C VAL A 198 -16.29 -18.51 27.72
N ASP A 199 -17.55 -18.29 27.35
CA ASP A 199 -18.52 -17.40 28.02
C ASP A 199 -18.20 -15.90 27.92
N ASN A 200 -17.04 -15.52 27.35
CA ASN A 200 -16.78 -14.11 27.05
C ASN A 200 -17.86 -13.55 26.11
N ALA A 201 -18.41 -12.40 26.48
CA ALA A 201 -19.42 -11.69 25.73
C ALA A 201 -18.82 -11.03 24.49
N MET A 202 -19.60 -11.02 23.41
CA MET A 202 -19.27 -10.31 22.18
C MET A 202 -20.06 -9.02 22.08
N LEU A 203 -19.35 -7.90 22.01
CA LEU A 203 -19.89 -6.56 21.97
C LEU A 203 -19.67 -5.97 20.57
N LEU A 204 -20.75 -5.65 19.87
CA LEU A 204 -20.70 -4.88 18.63
C LEU A 204 -20.81 -3.39 18.98
N VAL A 205 -19.82 -2.61 18.56
CA VAL A 205 -19.75 -1.17 18.82
C VAL A 205 -19.64 -0.37 17.52
N GLY A 206 -20.14 0.86 17.53
CA GLY A 206 -20.04 1.78 16.38
C GLY A 206 -21.37 2.04 15.68
N ALA A 207 -21.35 2.05 14.35
CA ALA A 207 -22.51 2.37 13.52
C ALA A 207 -23.56 1.25 13.47
N GLY A 208 -24.82 1.64 13.25
CA GLY A 208 -25.91 0.70 13.00
C GLY A 208 -25.74 -0.06 11.68
N THR A 209 -26.00 -1.37 11.73
CA THR A 209 -25.94 -2.27 10.57
C THR A 209 -27.08 -1.96 9.60
N GLY A 210 -26.76 -1.62 8.35
CA GLY A 210 -27.70 -1.37 7.23
C GLY A 210 -27.46 -2.33 6.06
N ARG A 211 -28.16 -2.13 4.93
CA ARG A 211 -28.01 -2.95 3.70
C ARG A 211 -26.83 -2.49 2.83
N ASP A 212 -25.70 -2.23 3.46
CA ASP A 212 -24.51 -1.67 2.81
C ASP A 212 -23.59 -2.78 2.30
N GLY A 213 -23.16 -2.69 1.04
CA GLY A 213 -22.09 -3.54 0.49
C GLY A 213 -22.36 -5.05 0.52
N ILE A 214 -23.63 -5.48 0.58
CA ILE A 214 -23.94 -6.91 0.56
C ILE A 214 -23.44 -7.49 -0.77
N HIS A 215 -22.60 -8.52 -0.70
CA HIS A 215 -21.83 -9.10 -1.81
C HIS A 215 -20.64 -8.26 -2.31
N GLY A 216 -20.12 -7.30 -1.54
CA GLY A 216 -18.91 -6.55 -1.89
C GLY A 216 -17.70 -7.48 -2.12
N ALA A 217 -17.38 -8.31 -1.12
CA ALA A 217 -16.28 -9.27 -1.20
C ALA A 217 -16.43 -10.33 -2.31
N SER A 218 -17.62 -10.93 -2.43
CA SER A 218 -17.87 -12.02 -3.39
C SER A 218 -18.15 -11.50 -4.80
N GLY A 219 -18.95 -10.45 -4.95
CA GLY A 219 -19.42 -9.94 -6.23
C GLY A 219 -18.48 -8.94 -6.89
N LEU A 220 -17.98 -7.95 -6.14
CA LEU A 220 -17.16 -6.86 -6.69
C LEU A 220 -15.67 -7.19 -6.70
N ALA A 221 -15.13 -7.70 -5.59
CA ALA A 221 -13.68 -7.87 -5.42
C ALA A 221 -13.12 -9.22 -5.92
N SER A 222 -13.98 -10.18 -6.29
CA SER A 222 -13.57 -11.54 -6.68
C SER A 222 -13.89 -11.90 -8.14
N ARG A 223 -14.24 -10.92 -8.97
CA ARG A 223 -14.64 -11.12 -10.38
C ARG A 223 -14.21 -9.95 -11.29
N ALA A 224 -14.05 -10.24 -12.58
CA ALA A 224 -13.79 -9.23 -13.60
C ALA A 224 -15.09 -8.53 -14.06
N PHE A 225 -14.99 -7.26 -14.47
CA PHE A 225 -16.15 -6.51 -14.99
C PHE A 225 -16.58 -6.96 -16.40
N GLY A 226 -17.86 -7.32 -16.55
CA GLY A 226 -18.55 -7.50 -17.84
C GLY A 226 -19.36 -6.25 -18.27
N GLU A 227 -20.00 -6.27 -19.45
CA GLU A 227 -20.86 -5.15 -19.90
C GLU A 227 -22.09 -4.96 -19.00
N GLU A 228 -22.26 -3.71 -18.53
CA GLU A 228 -23.40 -3.10 -17.79
C GLU A 228 -24.16 -3.98 -16.78
N VAL A 229 -23.73 -3.93 -15.52
CA VAL A 229 -24.62 -4.14 -14.36
C VAL A 229 -24.75 -2.81 -13.62
N GLU A 230 -25.98 -2.32 -13.43
CA GLU A 230 -26.27 -1.16 -12.58
C GLU A 230 -25.99 -1.52 -11.10
N LEU A 231 -24.77 -1.23 -10.64
CA LEU A 231 -24.27 -1.58 -9.29
C LEU A 231 -24.46 -0.47 -8.24
N ARG A 232 -25.14 0.64 -8.58
CA ARG A 232 -25.31 1.82 -7.70
C ARG A 232 -25.84 1.55 -6.28
N PRO A 233 -26.69 0.53 -5.99
CA PRO A 233 -27.17 0.28 -4.62
C PRO A 233 -26.14 -0.27 -3.62
N THR A 234 -24.92 -0.62 -4.07
CA THR A 234 -23.91 -1.33 -3.23
C THR A 234 -22.83 -0.43 -2.63
N VAL A 235 -22.80 0.86 -2.96
CA VAL A 235 -21.72 1.76 -2.54
C VAL A 235 -21.90 2.18 -1.08
N GLN A 236 -20.97 1.75 -0.24
CA GLN A 236 -20.89 2.11 1.18
C GLN A 236 -20.60 3.60 1.32
N VAL A 237 -21.21 4.27 2.29
CA VAL A 237 -20.90 5.67 2.64
C VAL A 237 -20.26 5.67 4.01
N GLY A 238 -19.03 6.16 4.09
CA GLY A 238 -18.32 6.26 5.37
C GLY A 238 -18.82 7.43 6.23
N ASN A 239 -18.61 7.35 7.54
CA ASN A 239 -18.85 8.44 8.50
C ASN A 239 -17.59 8.72 9.34
N PRO A 240 -16.65 9.54 8.84
CA PRO A 240 -15.38 9.78 9.51
C PRO A 240 -15.54 10.48 10.87
N PHE A 241 -16.65 11.19 11.10
CA PHE A 241 -16.91 11.81 12.41
C PHE A 241 -17.21 10.76 13.47
N LEU A 242 -17.95 9.71 13.11
CA LEU A 242 -18.19 8.58 14.00
C LEU A 242 -16.92 7.75 14.19
N GLU A 243 -16.17 7.47 13.10
CA GLU A 243 -14.89 6.77 13.16
C GLU A 243 -13.92 7.46 14.13
N LYS A 244 -13.86 8.81 14.12
CA LYS A 244 -13.02 9.56 15.06
C LYS A 244 -13.36 9.26 16.52
N VAL A 245 -14.64 9.24 16.84
CA VAL A 245 -15.14 8.98 18.20
C VAL A 245 -14.93 7.52 18.57
N LEU A 246 -15.15 6.60 17.62
CA LEU A 246 -14.92 5.17 17.76
C LEU A 246 -13.46 4.86 18.07
N ILE A 247 -12.51 5.51 17.39
CA ILE A 247 -11.06 5.39 17.68
C ILE A 247 -10.78 5.73 19.15
N GLU A 248 -11.27 6.86 19.65
CA GLU A 248 -11.00 7.25 21.04
C GLU A 248 -11.69 6.32 22.06
N ALA A 249 -12.92 5.87 21.77
CA ALA A 249 -13.65 4.93 22.61
C ALA A 249 -12.96 3.55 22.69
N CYS A 250 -12.50 3.02 21.56
CA CYS A 250 -11.79 1.74 21.51
C CYS A 250 -10.42 1.81 22.21
N LEU A 251 -9.65 2.88 21.99
CA LEU A 251 -8.38 3.07 22.68
C LEU A 251 -8.57 3.19 24.20
N GLU A 252 -9.57 3.96 24.66
CA GLU A 252 -9.90 4.03 26.09
C GLU A 252 -10.37 2.69 26.66
N ALA A 253 -11.15 1.91 25.89
CA ALA A 253 -11.59 0.58 26.30
C ALA A 253 -10.40 -0.38 26.46
N LEU A 254 -9.45 -0.36 25.53
CA LEU A 254 -8.22 -1.15 25.60
C LEU A 254 -7.34 -0.74 26.78
N ASP A 255 -7.21 0.56 27.07
CA ASP A 255 -6.45 1.09 28.21
C ASP A 255 -6.98 0.61 29.57
N THR A 256 -8.24 0.14 29.66
CA THR A 256 -8.77 -0.47 30.89
C THR A 256 -8.12 -1.82 31.22
N GLY A 257 -7.54 -2.50 30.23
CA GLY A 257 -7.04 -3.87 30.35
C GLY A 257 -8.13 -4.94 30.48
N LEU A 258 -9.41 -4.57 30.24
CA LEU A 258 -10.56 -5.48 30.39
C LEU A 258 -11.05 -6.09 29.07
N VAL A 259 -10.52 -5.63 27.93
CA VAL A 259 -10.84 -6.16 26.59
C VAL A 259 -9.95 -7.36 26.30
N ASN A 260 -10.56 -8.52 26.05
CA ASN A 260 -9.84 -9.77 25.80
C ASN A 260 -9.43 -9.94 24.33
N ALA A 261 -10.27 -9.47 23.41
CA ALA A 261 -9.96 -9.41 21.99
C ALA A 261 -10.73 -8.26 21.32
N ILE A 262 -10.23 -7.78 20.19
CA ILE A 262 -10.87 -6.75 19.38
C ILE A 262 -10.64 -7.03 17.89
N GLN A 263 -11.65 -6.80 17.07
CA GLN A 263 -11.63 -7.03 15.63
C GLN A 263 -12.39 -5.93 14.91
N ASP A 264 -11.92 -5.53 13.72
CA ASP A 264 -12.66 -4.65 12.85
C ASP A 264 -13.76 -5.40 12.08
N LEU A 265 -14.75 -4.66 11.56
CA LEU A 265 -15.71 -5.20 10.61
C LEU A 265 -15.48 -4.57 9.24
N GLY A 266 -14.84 -5.32 8.34
CA GLY A 266 -14.66 -4.99 6.93
C GLY A 266 -15.51 -5.85 6.00
N ALA A 267 -14.85 -6.45 5.01
CA ALA A 267 -15.46 -7.36 4.05
C ALA A 267 -16.17 -8.54 4.73
N ALA A 268 -17.33 -8.94 4.21
CA ALA A 268 -18.21 -9.93 4.85
C ALA A 268 -18.73 -9.56 6.26
N GLY A 269 -18.42 -8.37 6.77
CA GLY A 269 -19.00 -7.80 7.98
C GLY A 269 -18.90 -8.69 9.21
N LEU A 270 -20.04 -8.91 9.87
CA LEU A 270 -20.11 -9.70 11.10
C LEU A 270 -19.72 -11.16 10.88
N THR A 271 -19.92 -11.70 9.67
CA THR A 271 -19.53 -13.06 9.33
C THR A 271 -18.03 -13.27 9.47
N SER A 272 -17.21 -12.42 8.81
CA SER A 272 -15.75 -12.51 8.89
C SER A 272 -15.26 -12.20 10.28
N ALA A 273 -15.58 -11.02 10.82
CA ALA A 273 -15.06 -10.57 12.11
C ALA A 273 -15.31 -11.59 13.24
N ALA A 274 -16.53 -12.14 13.32
CA ALA A 274 -16.89 -13.04 14.40
C ALA A 274 -16.32 -14.46 14.20
N VAL A 275 -16.33 -14.99 12.97
CA VAL A 275 -15.83 -16.34 12.67
C VAL A 275 -14.30 -16.38 12.77
N GLU A 276 -13.60 -15.38 12.22
CA GLU A 276 -12.13 -15.31 12.27
C GLU A 276 -11.64 -15.17 13.71
N SER A 277 -12.28 -14.32 14.50
CA SER A 277 -11.92 -14.13 15.91
C SER A 277 -11.97 -15.42 16.72
N VAL A 278 -13.04 -16.23 16.58
CA VAL A 278 -13.14 -17.52 17.29
C VAL A 278 -12.32 -18.63 16.63
N ALA A 279 -12.10 -18.60 15.31
CA ALA A 279 -11.23 -19.55 14.63
C ALA A 279 -9.79 -19.43 15.11
N SER A 280 -9.26 -18.19 15.18
CA SER A 280 -7.93 -17.89 15.74
C SER A 280 -7.83 -18.28 17.22
N GLY A 281 -8.93 -18.18 17.97
CA GLY A 281 -9.01 -18.61 19.36
C GLY A 281 -9.18 -20.13 19.56
N GLY A 282 -9.45 -20.90 18.50
CA GLY A 282 -9.76 -22.34 18.57
C GLY A 282 -11.12 -22.64 19.22
N ARG A 283 -12.10 -21.74 19.09
CA ARG A 283 -13.42 -21.77 19.73
C ARG A 283 -14.54 -21.72 18.70
N GLY A 284 -15.79 -21.74 19.17
CA GLY A 284 -16.95 -21.36 18.38
C GLY A 284 -17.69 -20.19 18.99
N ILE A 285 -18.85 -19.89 18.42
CA ILE A 285 -19.60 -18.68 18.73
C ILE A 285 -21.11 -18.95 18.76
N ARG A 286 -21.81 -18.28 19.68
CA ARG A 286 -23.26 -18.13 19.63
C ARG A 286 -23.64 -16.67 19.54
N LEU A 287 -24.29 -16.27 18.45
CA LEU A 287 -24.80 -14.92 18.20
C LEU A 287 -26.32 -14.89 18.22
N ASP A 288 -26.91 -13.87 18.84
CA ASP A 288 -28.31 -13.48 18.63
C ASP A 288 -28.35 -12.17 17.85
N ILE A 289 -28.58 -12.28 16.53
CA ILE A 289 -28.59 -11.12 15.64
C ILE A 289 -29.81 -10.21 15.84
N SER A 290 -30.80 -10.61 16.67
CA SER A 290 -31.86 -9.69 17.09
C SER A 290 -31.36 -8.59 18.04
N GLN A 291 -30.18 -8.78 18.65
CA GLN A 291 -29.51 -7.78 19.50
C GLN A 291 -28.63 -6.81 18.72
N VAL A 292 -28.35 -7.09 17.44
CA VAL A 292 -27.59 -6.18 16.57
C VAL A 292 -28.40 -4.91 16.37
N HIS A 293 -27.76 -3.76 16.61
CA HIS A 293 -28.39 -2.47 16.36
C HIS A 293 -28.41 -2.19 14.85
N GLN A 294 -29.61 -2.11 14.29
CA GLN A 294 -29.84 -1.96 12.85
C GLN A 294 -30.23 -0.52 12.52
N ARG A 295 -29.80 -0.05 11.34
CA ARG A 295 -30.18 1.27 10.80
C ARG A 295 -31.46 1.20 9.96
N GLU A 296 -31.80 0.02 9.45
CA GLU A 296 -32.97 -0.23 8.61
C GLU A 296 -33.88 -1.27 9.23
N GLU A 297 -35.20 -1.09 9.09
CA GLU A 297 -36.17 -2.08 9.57
C GLU A 297 -36.24 -3.30 8.64
N GLY A 298 -36.60 -4.45 9.23
CA GLY A 298 -36.91 -5.67 8.49
C GLY A 298 -35.71 -6.29 7.77
N MET A 299 -34.48 -6.07 8.25
CA MET A 299 -33.31 -6.76 7.72
C MET A 299 -33.40 -8.26 8.01
N SER A 300 -33.17 -9.06 6.97
CA SER A 300 -33.11 -10.51 7.06
C SER A 300 -31.81 -10.97 7.73
N PRO A 301 -31.77 -12.21 8.25
CA PRO A 301 -30.53 -12.78 8.81
C PRO A 301 -29.35 -12.75 7.85
N TYR A 302 -29.62 -12.94 6.55
CA TYR A 302 -28.63 -12.84 5.48
C TYR A 302 -28.01 -11.45 5.42
N GLU A 303 -28.86 -10.41 5.37
CA GLU A 303 -28.42 -9.02 5.29
C GLU A 303 -27.66 -8.58 6.55
N VAL A 304 -28.08 -9.01 7.75
CA VAL A 304 -27.39 -8.64 9.00
C VAL A 304 -26.00 -9.27 9.08
N MET A 305 -25.86 -10.55 8.69
CA MET A 305 -24.58 -11.26 8.77
C MET A 305 -23.56 -10.81 7.73
N LEU A 306 -24.02 -10.39 6.55
CA LEU A 306 -23.16 -10.06 5.39
C LEU A 306 -23.06 -8.56 5.08
N SER A 307 -23.71 -7.71 5.88
CA SER A 307 -23.61 -6.26 5.76
C SER A 307 -22.19 -5.78 6.02
N GLU A 308 -21.67 -4.97 5.09
CA GLU A 308 -20.37 -4.31 5.15
C GLU A 308 -20.51 -2.84 5.55
N SER A 309 -21.49 -2.53 6.40
CA SER A 309 -21.65 -1.19 6.99
C SER A 309 -20.35 -0.77 7.69
N GLN A 310 -19.96 0.49 7.49
CA GLN A 310 -18.69 1.05 7.96
C GLN A 310 -18.72 1.44 9.45
N GLU A 311 -17.57 1.82 10.00
CA GLU A 311 -17.40 2.31 11.37
C GLU A 311 -17.93 1.36 12.45
N ARG A 312 -17.60 0.06 12.36
CA ARG A 312 -17.97 -0.96 13.36
C ARG A 312 -16.76 -1.73 13.84
N MET A 313 -16.75 -2.05 15.13
CA MET A 313 -15.76 -2.93 15.77
C MET A 313 -16.46 -4.01 16.60
N LEU A 314 -15.82 -5.17 16.73
CA LEU A 314 -16.23 -6.28 17.58
C LEU A 314 -15.27 -6.40 18.75
N LEU A 315 -15.76 -6.35 19.98
CA LEU A 315 -14.96 -6.55 21.19
C LEU A 315 -15.39 -7.83 21.90
N VAL A 316 -14.44 -8.53 22.49
CA VAL A 316 -14.66 -9.72 23.32
C VAL A 316 -14.25 -9.41 24.75
N VAL A 317 -15.16 -9.60 25.70
CA VAL A 317 -15.02 -9.11 27.08
C VAL A 317 -15.59 -10.13 28.05
N ALA A 318 -14.89 -10.38 29.17
CA ALA A 318 -15.43 -11.21 30.25
C ALA A 318 -16.78 -10.67 30.77
N PRO A 319 -17.79 -11.52 31.08
CA PRO A 319 -19.13 -11.08 31.45
C PRO A 319 -19.18 -10.05 32.59
N GLU A 320 -18.34 -10.22 33.61
CA GLU A 320 -18.23 -9.31 34.74
C GLU A 320 -17.72 -7.91 34.37
N ASN A 321 -17.00 -7.79 33.26
CA ASN A 321 -16.40 -6.56 32.77
C ASN A 321 -17.28 -5.81 31.77
N VAL A 322 -18.33 -6.44 31.24
CA VAL A 322 -19.26 -5.83 30.26
C VAL A 322 -19.82 -4.49 30.73
N PRO A 323 -20.28 -4.31 32.00
CA PRO A 323 -20.78 -3.01 32.45
C PRO A 323 -19.72 -1.90 32.41
N ALA A 324 -18.46 -2.23 32.72
CA ALA A 324 -17.35 -1.27 32.70
C ALA A 324 -17.03 -0.83 31.27
N ILE A 325 -16.98 -1.78 30.32
CA ILE A 325 -16.75 -1.47 28.90
C ILE A 325 -17.91 -0.66 28.30
N LYS A 326 -19.16 -1.04 28.58
CA LYS A 326 -20.34 -0.26 28.14
C LYS A 326 -20.28 1.19 28.63
N ALA A 327 -19.85 1.43 29.87
CA ALA A 327 -19.69 2.78 30.40
C ALA A 327 -18.64 3.63 29.64
N VAL A 328 -17.59 3.01 29.09
CA VAL A 328 -16.62 3.71 28.22
C VAL A 328 -17.30 4.15 26.93
N PHE A 329 -18.01 3.26 26.24
CA PHE A 329 -18.69 3.61 24.99
C PHE A 329 -19.83 4.62 25.21
N ASP A 330 -20.57 4.53 26.32
CA ASP A 330 -21.58 5.51 26.71
C ASP A 330 -20.98 6.92 26.92
N LYS A 331 -19.78 7.03 27.52
CA LYS A 331 -19.07 8.30 27.72
C LYS A 331 -18.75 8.99 26.38
N TRP A 332 -18.46 8.20 25.35
CA TRP A 332 -18.12 8.68 24.01
C TRP A 332 -19.35 8.78 23.09
N ASP A 333 -20.57 8.56 23.59
CA ASP A 333 -21.81 8.54 22.80
C ASP A 333 -21.77 7.52 21.63
N VAL A 334 -21.08 6.38 21.83
CA VAL A 334 -20.98 5.28 20.86
C VAL A 334 -21.88 4.13 21.30
N ILE A 335 -22.69 3.62 20.37
CA ILE A 335 -23.59 2.48 20.65
C ILE A 335 -22.74 1.23 20.91
N CYS A 336 -23.05 0.52 22.00
CA CYS A 336 -22.44 -0.77 22.33
C CYS A 336 -23.54 -1.81 22.64
N ARG A 337 -23.60 -2.88 21.84
CA ARG A 337 -24.58 -3.97 22.00
C ARG A 337 -23.90 -5.29 22.24
N GLU A 338 -24.38 -6.02 23.23
CA GLU A 338 -24.00 -7.41 23.44
C GLU A 338 -24.81 -8.29 22.51
N ILE A 339 -24.13 -8.98 21.60
CA ILE A 339 -24.76 -9.72 20.50
C ILE A 339 -24.55 -11.23 20.59
N GLY A 340 -23.76 -11.71 21.55
CA GLY A 340 -23.45 -13.13 21.66
C GLY A 340 -22.33 -13.42 22.65
N HIS A 341 -21.82 -14.65 22.61
CA HIS A 341 -20.72 -15.10 23.44
C HIS A 341 -19.90 -16.21 22.76
N VAL A 342 -18.66 -16.38 23.23
CA VAL A 342 -17.77 -17.48 22.83
C VAL A 342 -18.24 -18.78 23.46
N ILE A 343 -18.26 -19.87 22.69
CA ILE A 343 -18.62 -21.21 23.16
C ILE A 343 -17.46 -22.21 22.97
N GLY A 344 -17.49 -23.30 23.74
CA GLY A 344 -16.44 -24.32 23.71
C GLY A 344 -16.48 -25.19 22.46
N GLU A 345 -17.68 -25.47 21.93
CA GLU A 345 -17.89 -26.19 20.68
C GLU A 345 -17.41 -25.33 19.50
N GLN A 346 -16.63 -25.91 18.57
CA GLN A 346 -16.13 -25.21 17.38
C GLN A 346 -17.21 -25.08 16.28
N THR A 347 -18.32 -24.47 16.64
CA THR A 347 -19.47 -24.21 15.77
C THR A 347 -19.87 -22.74 15.81
N ALA A 348 -20.25 -22.16 14.67
CA ALA A 348 -20.95 -20.89 14.57
C ALA A 348 -22.46 -21.14 14.63
N GLN A 349 -23.08 -20.72 15.73
CA GLN A 349 -24.51 -20.76 15.96
C GLN A 349 -25.06 -19.33 15.89
N VAL A 350 -25.94 -19.04 14.94
CA VAL A 350 -26.58 -17.72 14.82
C VAL A 350 -28.07 -17.88 15.00
N THR A 351 -28.67 -17.05 15.85
CA THR A 351 -30.10 -17.07 16.15
C THR A 351 -30.77 -15.71 15.91
N VAL A 352 -32.07 -15.73 15.65
CA VAL A 352 -32.96 -14.57 15.74
C VAL A 352 -33.86 -14.79 16.95
N GLY A 353 -33.48 -14.24 18.09
CA GLY A 353 -34.10 -14.59 19.36
C GLY A 353 -33.97 -16.10 19.60
N PRO A 354 -35.09 -16.86 19.74
CA PRO A 354 -35.04 -18.30 19.98
C PRO A 354 -34.83 -19.16 18.72
N GLU A 355 -34.91 -18.60 17.52
CA GLU A 355 -34.83 -19.35 16.26
C GLU A 355 -33.39 -19.51 15.78
N LEU A 356 -32.90 -20.74 15.63
CA LEU A 356 -31.59 -21.04 15.07
C LEU A 356 -31.61 -20.95 13.54
N VAL A 357 -30.79 -20.06 12.98
CA VAL A 357 -30.73 -19.78 11.53
C VAL A 357 -29.41 -20.22 10.88
N VAL A 358 -28.35 -20.42 11.65
CA VAL A 358 -27.05 -20.94 11.18
C VAL A 358 -26.52 -21.92 12.21
N ASP A 359 -26.03 -23.07 11.75
CA ASP A 359 -25.27 -24.03 12.57
C ASP A 359 -24.15 -24.66 11.73
N LEU A 360 -22.98 -24.01 11.73
CA LEU A 360 -21.85 -24.37 10.89
C LEU A 360 -20.60 -24.69 11.70
N PRO A 361 -19.82 -25.72 11.33
CA PRO A 361 -18.51 -25.95 11.95
C PRO A 361 -17.50 -24.86 11.52
N ILE A 362 -16.73 -24.34 12.46
CA ILE A 362 -15.80 -23.21 12.24
C ILE A 362 -14.68 -23.57 11.25
N GLY A 363 -14.09 -24.75 11.37
CA GLY A 363 -12.98 -25.19 10.49
C GLY A 363 -13.39 -25.20 9.01
N PRO A 364 -14.40 -25.97 8.59
CA PRO A 364 -14.89 -25.97 7.22
C PRO A 364 -15.26 -24.58 6.69
N LEU A 365 -15.83 -23.72 7.54
CA LEU A 365 -16.25 -22.37 7.17
C LEU A 365 -15.06 -21.43 6.91
N SER A 366 -14.00 -21.52 7.71
CA SER A 366 -12.80 -20.68 7.61
C SER A 366 -11.71 -21.20 6.65
N GLU A 367 -11.76 -22.48 6.27
CA GLU A 367 -10.76 -23.12 5.41
C GLU A 367 -11.18 -23.15 3.93
N ALA A 368 -11.09 -22.01 3.26
CA ALA A 368 -11.31 -21.94 1.80
C ALA A 368 -10.35 -22.88 1.03
N PRO A 369 -10.78 -23.46 -0.11
CA PRO A 369 -9.90 -24.25 -0.95
C PRO A 369 -8.77 -23.40 -1.52
N GLN A 370 -7.60 -24.02 -1.70
CA GLN A 370 -6.40 -23.35 -2.22
C GLN A 370 -6.07 -23.90 -3.61
N TYR A 371 -5.72 -23.00 -4.54
CA TYR A 371 -5.41 -23.34 -5.92
C TYR A 371 -3.96 -23.00 -6.25
N ARG A 372 -3.29 -23.95 -6.91
CA ARG A 372 -1.97 -23.72 -7.52
C ARG A 372 -2.07 -24.03 -9.01
N LEU A 373 -1.79 -23.04 -9.83
CA LEU A 373 -1.89 -23.12 -11.29
C LEU A 373 -0.49 -23.16 -11.92
N GLU A 374 -0.43 -23.49 -13.21
CA GLU A 374 0.81 -23.43 -13.99
C GLU A 374 0.89 -22.08 -14.70
N GLY A 375 1.74 -21.18 -14.20
CA GLY A 375 1.96 -19.87 -14.82
C GLY A 375 2.86 -19.95 -16.06
N LYS A 376 2.53 -19.22 -17.13
CA LYS A 376 3.36 -19.08 -18.34
C LYS A 376 3.28 -17.66 -18.90
N PRO A 377 4.40 -16.99 -19.22
CA PRO A 377 4.38 -15.66 -19.80
C PRO A 377 3.63 -15.66 -21.15
N SER A 378 2.96 -14.56 -21.46
CA SER A 378 2.30 -14.41 -22.76
C SER A 378 3.33 -14.20 -23.88
N ASP A 379 2.94 -14.49 -25.13
CA ASP A 379 3.80 -14.19 -26.30
C ASP A 379 4.12 -12.69 -26.41
N GLU A 380 3.22 -11.84 -25.91
CA GLU A 380 3.41 -10.39 -25.87
C GLU A 380 4.47 -9.97 -24.85
N ASP A 381 4.42 -10.55 -23.64
CA ASP A 381 5.43 -10.29 -22.61
C ASP A 381 6.83 -10.72 -23.08
N ILE A 382 6.91 -11.90 -23.72
CA ILE A 382 8.16 -12.37 -24.31
C ILE A 382 8.67 -11.40 -25.37
N ARG A 383 7.79 -10.87 -26.24
CA ARG A 383 8.20 -9.91 -27.28
C ARG A 383 8.76 -8.62 -26.69
N ARG A 384 8.13 -8.08 -25.65
CA ARG A 384 8.55 -6.81 -25.01
C ARG A 384 9.99 -6.83 -24.52
N LEU A 385 10.50 -8.00 -24.13
CA LEU A 385 11.88 -8.16 -23.63
C LEU A 385 12.97 -8.00 -24.71
N HIS A 386 12.63 -8.12 -26.01
CA HIS A 386 13.62 -8.28 -27.09
C HIS A 386 13.92 -7.00 -27.88
N LEU A 387 13.57 -5.81 -27.36
CA LEU A 387 13.93 -4.55 -28.01
C LEU A 387 15.45 -4.35 -28.02
N ASP A 388 16.01 -4.10 -29.20
CA ASP A 388 17.37 -3.60 -29.35
C ASP A 388 17.45 -2.12 -28.93
N LEU A 389 17.83 -1.87 -27.68
CA LEU A 389 17.92 -0.53 -27.10
C LEU A 389 19.07 0.31 -27.68
N ASP A 390 20.02 -0.30 -28.38
CA ASP A 390 21.03 0.42 -29.15
C ASP A 390 20.43 1.10 -30.39
N SER A 391 19.32 0.57 -30.91
CA SER A 391 18.63 1.11 -32.09
C SER A 391 17.71 2.29 -31.80
N VAL A 392 17.49 2.63 -30.52
CA VAL A 392 16.63 3.76 -30.13
C VAL A 392 17.28 5.07 -30.56
N THR A 393 16.60 5.80 -31.43
CA THR A 393 17.13 7.03 -32.01
C THR A 393 17.03 8.21 -31.05
N LEU A 394 18.11 8.97 -30.90
CA LEU A 394 18.10 10.23 -30.16
C LEU A 394 17.13 11.24 -30.80
N PRO A 395 16.28 11.92 -30.02
CA PRO A 395 15.40 12.96 -30.54
C PRO A 395 16.20 14.16 -31.03
N GLN A 396 15.73 14.78 -32.11
CA GLN A 396 16.41 15.91 -32.77
C GLN A 396 16.45 17.18 -31.90
N ASP A 397 15.47 17.33 -31.01
CA ASP A 397 15.33 18.51 -30.14
C ASP A 397 16.32 18.52 -28.96
N GLY A 398 17.04 17.40 -28.75
CA GLY A 398 18.13 17.28 -27.79
C GLY A 398 17.71 17.06 -26.32
N PRO A 399 18.70 16.95 -25.42
CA PRO A 399 18.49 16.57 -24.01
C PRO A 399 17.72 17.63 -23.21
N GLN A 400 17.86 18.91 -23.54
CA GLN A 400 17.14 19.98 -22.85
C GLN A 400 15.62 19.86 -23.03
N GLU A 401 15.18 19.60 -24.26
CA GLU A 401 13.77 19.43 -24.57
C GLU A 401 13.23 18.12 -23.99
N ALA A 402 14.02 17.04 -24.02
CA ALA A 402 13.66 15.78 -23.38
C ALA A 402 13.44 15.94 -21.86
N LEU A 403 14.31 16.70 -21.17
CA LEU A 403 14.15 17.00 -19.75
C LEU A 403 12.86 17.77 -19.48
N LEU A 404 12.55 18.81 -20.27
CA LEU A 404 11.32 19.58 -20.10
C LEU A 404 10.06 18.73 -20.31
N ARG A 405 10.07 17.82 -21.30
CA ARG A 405 8.96 16.87 -21.53
C ARG A 405 8.77 15.91 -20.37
N LEU A 406 9.86 15.40 -19.80
CA LEU A 406 9.80 14.50 -18.64
C LEU A 406 9.30 15.23 -17.40
N LEU A 407 9.81 16.42 -17.10
CA LEU A 407 9.32 17.22 -15.97
C LEU A 407 7.84 17.59 -16.10
N ALA A 408 7.33 17.74 -17.34
CA ALA A 408 5.92 17.97 -17.60
C ALA A 408 5.05 16.71 -17.51
N SER A 409 5.64 15.50 -17.51
CA SER A 409 4.91 14.23 -17.43
C SER A 409 4.14 14.16 -16.11
N PRO A 410 2.85 13.80 -16.08
CA PRO A 410 2.09 13.72 -14.85
C PRO A 410 2.64 12.67 -13.86
N ASN A 411 3.44 11.71 -14.32
CA ASN A 411 4.12 10.73 -13.45
C ASN A 411 5.28 11.37 -12.66
N ILE A 412 6.00 12.34 -13.25
CA ILE A 412 7.15 13.03 -12.63
C ILE A 412 6.75 14.37 -11.99
N ALA A 413 5.80 15.08 -12.59
CA ALA A 413 5.38 16.42 -12.19
C ALA A 413 4.96 16.52 -10.71
N ASN A 414 5.00 17.73 -10.17
CA ASN A 414 4.65 17.99 -8.77
C ASN A 414 3.24 17.50 -8.42
N LYS A 415 3.11 16.79 -7.30
CA LYS A 415 1.83 16.31 -6.76
C LYS A 415 1.25 17.25 -5.68
N GLU A 416 1.80 18.45 -5.51
CA GLU A 416 1.35 19.43 -4.49
C GLU A 416 -0.13 19.75 -4.59
N SER A 417 -0.69 19.81 -5.80
CA SER A 417 -2.12 20.06 -5.98
C SER A 417 -3.01 19.01 -5.30
N VAL A 418 -2.49 17.80 -5.09
CA VAL A 418 -3.12 16.68 -4.39
C VAL A 418 -2.87 16.79 -2.89
N TYR A 419 -1.61 16.70 -2.44
CA TYR A 419 -1.33 16.60 -1.00
C TYR A 419 -1.59 17.89 -0.22
N ARG A 420 -1.76 19.05 -0.87
CA ARG A 420 -2.25 20.27 -0.20
C ARG A 420 -3.71 20.17 0.24
N GLN A 421 -4.47 19.22 -0.29
CA GLN A 421 -5.83 18.91 0.12
C GLN A 421 -5.84 18.01 1.36
N TYR A 422 -4.72 17.35 1.66
CA TYR A 422 -4.56 16.51 2.83
C TYR A 422 -3.90 17.30 3.95
N ASP A 423 -4.40 17.11 5.16
CA ASP A 423 -3.62 17.48 6.31
C ASP A 423 -2.42 16.53 6.43
N HIS A 424 -1.25 17.09 6.65
CA HIS A 424 0.00 16.36 6.85
C HIS A 424 0.72 16.83 8.12
N GLN A 425 0.03 17.51 9.04
CA GLN A 425 0.61 18.17 10.23
C GLN A 425 -0.14 17.91 11.54
N VAL A 426 -1.39 17.45 11.49
CA VAL A 426 -2.19 17.06 12.65
C VAL A 426 -1.41 16.04 13.48
N GLN A 427 -1.65 16.09 14.79
CA GLN A 427 -0.84 15.44 15.82
C GLN A 427 0.58 16.02 15.97
N THR A 428 1.04 16.93 15.11
CA THR A 428 2.32 17.66 15.19
C THR A 428 3.55 16.75 15.25
N ASN A 429 3.54 15.65 14.49
CA ASN A 429 4.65 14.68 14.48
C ASN A 429 5.53 14.79 13.21
N THR A 430 5.01 15.32 12.11
CA THR A 430 5.71 15.38 10.83
C THR A 430 6.95 16.30 10.88
N VAL A 431 8.11 15.74 10.55
CA VAL A 431 9.43 16.41 10.45
C VAL A 431 9.79 16.64 8.97
N VAL A 432 9.49 15.65 8.14
CA VAL A 432 9.56 15.71 6.67
C VAL A 432 8.20 15.27 6.15
N GLY A 433 7.53 16.14 5.42
CA GLY A 433 6.21 15.88 4.83
C GLY A 433 6.31 15.41 3.37
N PRO A 434 5.17 15.40 2.65
CA PRO A 434 5.10 15.01 1.25
C PRO A 434 6.07 15.81 0.35
N GLY A 435 6.54 15.18 -0.73
CA GLY A 435 7.43 15.80 -1.74
C GLY A 435 8.93 15.48 -1.57
N SER A 436 9.30 14.77 -0.50
CA SER A 436 10.61 14.12 -0.35
C SER A 436 10.47 12.61 -0.61
N ASP A 437 11.60 11.89 -0.67
CA ASP A 437 11.64 10.43 -0.90
C ASP A 437 10.86 9.63 0.16
N ALA A 438 10.87 10.07 1.41
CA ALA A 438 10.11 9.46 2.50
C ALA A 438 9.59 10.54 3.46
N ALA A 439 8.43 10.28 4.06
CA ALA A 439 7.96 11.08 5.19
C ALA A 439 8.67 10.66 6.47
N VAL A 440 8.92 11.62 7.37
CA VAL A 440 9.58 11.37 8.66
C VAL A 440 8.71 11.91 9.78
N LEU A 441 8.36 11.07 10.75
CA LEU A 441 7.50 11.37 11.89
C LEU A 441 8.29 11.20 13.19
N ARG A 442 8.40 12.25 14.00
CA ARG A 442 9.03 12.16 15.32
C ARG A 442 8.16 11.37 16.29
N ILE A 443 8.81 10.62 17.18
CA ILE A 443 8.15 9.95 18.29
C ILE A 443 8.29 10.80 19.54
N LYS A 444 7.19 11.41 19.97
CA LYS A 444 7.14 12.27 21.16
C LYS A 444 7.64 11.54 22.40
N GLY A 445 8.40 12.25 23.24
CA GLY A 445 9.02 11.68 24.44
C GLY A 445 10.35 10.96 24.17
N THR A 446 10.77 10.83 22.91
CA THR A 446 12.05 10.23 22.51
C THR A 446 12.83 11.17 21.59
N LYS A 447 14.05 10.78 21.20
CA LYS A 447 14.76 11.42 20.08
C LYS A 447 14.43 10.80 18.72
N LYS A 448 13.79 9.63 18.71
CA LYS A 448 13.58 8.82 17.52
C LYS A 448 12.59 9.45 16.56
N ALA A 449 12.70 9.03 15.31
CA ALA A 449 11.66 9.20 14.31
C ALA A 449 11.48 7.91 13.51
N ILE A 450 10.28 7.72 12.98
CA ILE A 450 10.04 6.71 11.95
C ILE A 450 10.04 7.39 10.59
N ALA A 451 10.50 6.68 9.57
CA ALA A 451 10.35 7.08 8.18
C ALA A 451 9.43 6.11 7.46
N VAL A 452 8.62 6.60 6.53
CA VAL A 452 7.64 5.80 5.79
C VAL A 452 7.64 6.21 4.32
N ALA A 453 7.57 5.20 3.44
CA ALA A 453 7.56 5.33 1.99
C ALA A 453 6.64 4.25 1.38
N ILE A 454 6.15 4.48 0.16
CA ILE A 454 5.29 3.52 -0.55
C ILE A 454 5.54 3.65 -2.06
N ASP A 455 5.84 2.52 -2.72
CA ASP A 455 6.21 2.49 -4.14
C ASP A 455 5.61 1.24 -4.82
N GLY A 456 5.40 1.29 -6.15
CA GLY A 456 4.76 0.20 -6.88
C GLY A 456 4.85 0.31 -8.41
N ASN A 457 6.05 0.28 -8.98
CA ASN A 457 6.23 0.46 -10.42
C ASN A 457 5.73 -0.74 -11.25
N GLY A 458 4.48 -0.67 -11.70
CA GLY A 458 3.83 -1.73 -12.48
C GLY A 458 4.43 -1.90 -13.89
N ARG A 459 5.04 -0.86 -14.46
CA ARG A 459 5.66 -0.91 -15.78
C ARG A 459 6.85 -1.86 -15.81
N LEU A 460 7.72 -1.78 -14.80
CA LEU A 460 8.86 -2.69 -14.68
C LEU A 460 8.41 -4.12 -14.39
N CYS A 461 7.38 -4.27 -13.56
CA CYS A 461 6.76 -5.57 -13.27
C CYS A 461 6.09 -6.20 -14.50
N GLN A 462 5.54 -5.41 -15.42
CA GLN A 462 4.98 -5.93 -16.67
C GLN A 462 6.08 -6.50 -17.59
N LEU A 463 7.25 -5.88 -17.59
CA LEU A 463 8.37 -6.31 -18.44
C LEU A 463 9.04 -7.57 -17.88
N ASP A 464 9.43 -7.52 -16.62
CA ASP A 464 10.02 -8.65 -15.92
C ASP A 464 9.45 -8.67 -14.49
N PRO A 465 8.42 -9.48 -14.21
CA PRO A 465 7.75 -9.47 -12.91
C PRO A 465 8.68 -9.85 -11.75
N TYR A 466 9.68 -10.70 -11.99
CA TYR A 466 10.65 -11.08 -10.97
C TYR A 466 11.54 -9.90 -10.60
N GLN A 467 12.17 -9.29 -11.62
CA GLN A 467 13.02 -8.13 -11.41
C GLN A 467 12.23 -6.93 -10.90
N GLY A 468 11.02 -6.71 -11.42
CA GLY A 468 10.10 -5.67 -10.95
C GLY A 468 9.76 -5.82 -9.47
N GLY A 469 9.43 -7.04 -9.02
CA GLY A 469 9.23 -7.32 -7.60
C GLY A 469 10.45 -7.01 -6.72
N GLN A 470 11.67 -7.23 -7.23
CA GLN A 470 12.89 -6.82 -6.51
C GLN A 470 13.08 -5.31 -6.48
N ILE A 471 12.85 -4.64 -7.61
CA ILE A 471 13.02 -3.20 -7.77
C ILE A 471 12.08 -2.43 -6.85
N VAL A 472 10.81 -2.84 -6.73
CA VAL A 472 9.84 -2.18 -5.86
C VAL A 472 10.30 -2.20 -4.39
N VAL A 473 10.76 -3.34 -3.88
CA VAL A 473 11.30 -3.41 -2.50
C VAL A 473 12.58 -2.60 -2.35
N ALA A 474 13.45 -2.63 -3.36
CA ALA A 474 14.69 -1.88 -3.37
C ALA A 474 14.43 -0.37 -3.30
N GLU A 475 13.51 0.15 -4.10
CA GLU A 475 13.13 1.56 -4.17
C GLU A 475 12.56 2.06 -2.84
N VAL A 476 11.58 1.36 -2.26
CA VAL A 476 11.06 1.69 -0.92
C VAL A 476 12.19 1.80 0.12
N CYS A 477 13.10 0.82 0.14
CA CYS A 477 14.22 0.82 1.07
C CYS A 477 15.25 1.93 0.77
N ARG A 478 15.41 2.30 -0.50
CA ARG A 478 16.28 3.38 -0.97
C ARG A 478 15.72 4.72 -0.52
N ASN A 479 14.42 4.95 -0.72
CA ASN A 479 13.67 6.11 -0.27
C ASN A 479 13.79 6.33 1.25
N LEU A 480 13.59 5.27 2.03
CA LEU A 480 13.83 5.28 3.47
C LEU A 480 15.30 5.62 3.80
N SER A 481 16.26 5.04 3.09
CA SER A 481 17.69 5.28 3.29
C SER A 481 18.11 6.71 2.93
N CYS A 482 17.51 7.32 1.91
CA CYS A 482 17.70 8.72 1.53
C CYS A 482 17.24 9.70 2.63
N SER A 483 16.30 9.30 3.49
CA SER A 483 15.92 10.07 4.68
C SER A 483 16.88 9.87 5.88
N GLY A 484 17.83 8.93 5.77
CA GLY A 484 18.72 8.50 6.85
C GLY A 484 18.17 7.35 7.71
N ALA A 485 16.95 6.88 7.44
CA ALA A 485 16.33 5.82 8.22
C ALA A 485 16.85 4.43 7.85
N LEU A 486 17.05 3.56 8.85
CA LEU A 486 17.28 2.15 8.63
C LEU A 486 15.96 1.44 8.29
N PRO A 487 15.79 0.84 7.10
CA PRO A 487 14.61 0.03 6.79
C PRO A 487 14.48 -1.15 7.78
N LEU A 488 13.29 -1.36 8.32
CA LEU A 488 13.01 -2.38 9.33
C LEU A 488 12.08 -3.50 8.85
N ALA A 489 11.09 -3.15 8.04
CA ALA A 489 10.05 -4.06 7.55
C ALA A 489 9.26 -3.41 6.42
N VAL A 490 8.53 -4.23 5.67
CA VAL A 490 7.62 -3.80 4.61
C VAL A 490 6.24 -4.45 4.74
N THR A 491 5.24 -3.85 4.11
CA THR A 491 3.90 -4.41 3.90
C THR A 491 3.60 -4.37 2.40
N ASP A 492 2.88 -5.36 1.87
CA ASP A 492 2.58 -5.42 0.43
C ASP A 492 1.08 -5.33 0.13
N CYS A 493 0.71 -4.73 -0.99
CA CYS A 493 -0.61 -4.86 -1.59
C CYS A 493 -0.46 -5.31 -3.04
N LEU A 494 -0.80 -6.57 -3.31
CA LEU A 494 -0.64 -7.19 -4.62
C LEU A 494 -1.86 -6.89 -5.50
N ASN A 495 -1.71 -6.09 -6.56
CA ASN A 495 -2.80 -5.78 -7.50
C ASN A 495 -2.54 -6.45 -8.87
N PHE A 496 -3.38 -7.41 -9.24
CA PHE A 496 -3.23 -8.20 -10.47
C PHE A 496 -4.58 -8.44 -11.16
N GLY A 497 -4.53 -8.84 -12.44
CA GLY A 497 -5.70 -9.31 -13.20
C GLY A 497 -6.24 -10.65 -12.68
N SER A 498 -7.01 -11.38 -13.52
CA SER A 498 -7.55 -12.69 -13.13
C SER A 498 -6.44 -13.74 -12.99
N PRO A 499 -6.27 -14.38 -11.82
CA PRO A 499 -5.23 -15.39 -11.59
C PRO A 499 -5.47 -16.69 -12.34
N GLU A 500 -6.67 -16.87 -12.92
CA GLU A 500 -7.04 -18.05 -13.70
C GLU A 500 -6.38 -18.06 -15.08
N LYS A 501 -5.86 -16.91 -15.54
CA LYS A 501 -5.08 -16.80 -16.77
C LYS A 501 -3.61 -17.17 -16.50
N PRO A 502 -3.00 -18.07 -17.30
CA PRO A 502 -1.63 -18.53 -17.06
C PRO A 502 -0.57 -17.41 -17.01
N ASP A 503 -0.71 -16.38 -17.83
CA ASP A 503 0.18 -15.22 -17.90
C ASP A 503 0.06 -14.33 -16.66
N ILE A 504 -1.16 -14.09 -16.18
CA ILE A 504 -1.37 -13.34 -14.94
C ILE A 504 -0.88 -14.12 -13.71
N TYR A 505 -1.13 -15.44 -13.66
CA TYR A 505 -0.61 -16.27 -12.57
C TYR A 505 0.92 -16.30 -12.56
N TYR A 506 1.56 -16.31 -13.74
CA TYR A 506 3.01 -16.16 -13.87
C TYR A 506 3.49 -14.82 -13.30
N GLN A 507 2.85 -13.72 -13.67
CA GLN A 507 3.18 -12.39 -13.15
C GLN A 507 3.07 -12.35 -11.61
N LEU A 508 1.97 -12.87 -11.05
CA LEU A 508 1.75 -12.95 -9.61
C LEU A 508 2.85 -13.77 -8.90
N GLU A 509 3.12 -14.99 -9.39
CA GLU A 509 4.13 -15.87 -8.80
C GLU A 509 5.53 -15.24 -8.86
N GLN A 510 5.91 -14.67 -10.00
CA GLN A 510 7.24 -14.08 -10.19
C GLN A 510 7.42 -12.79 -9.38
N CYS A 511 6.41 -11.90 -9.31
CA CYS A 511 6.46 -10.72 -8.43
C CYS A 511 6.65 -11.11 -6.96
N ILE A 512 5.87 -12.07 -6.46
CA ILE A 512 6.01 -12.55 -5.07
C ILE A 512 7.41 -13.13 -4.82
N GLN A 513 7.96 -13.89 -5.78
CA GLN A 513 9.32 -14.42 -5.68
C GLN A 513 10.38 -13.31 -5.63
N GLY A 514 10.27 -12.29 -6.49
CA GLY A 514 11.16 -11.13 -6.50
C GLY A 514 11.12 -10.35 -5.18
N ILE A 515 9.91 -10.04 -4.69
CA ILE A 515 9.71 -9.36 -3.40
C ILE A 515 10.33 -10.18 -2.26
N ALA A 516 10.09 -11.50 -2.24
CA ALA A 516 10.62 -12.38 -1.21
C ALA A 516 12.15 -12.45 -1.21
N GLU A 517 12.79 -12.48 -2.38
CA GLU A 517 14.25 -12.47 -2.48
C GLU A 517 14.84 -11.13 -2.04
N ALA A 518 14.33 -10.01 -2.55
CA ALA A 518 14.81 -8.68 -2.20
C ALA A 518 14.65 -8.39 -0.70
N SER A 519 13.48 -8.73 -0.14
CA SER A 519 13.21 -8.64 1.31
C SER A 519 14.25 -9.40 2.13
N ARG A 520 14.63 -10.61 1.69
CA ARG A 520 15.63 -11.44 2.39
C ARG A 520 17.03 -10.84 2.30
N LYS A 521 17.41 -10.33 1.12
CA LYS A 521 18.73 -9.74 0.86
C LYS A 521 18.92 -8.43 1.63
N LEU A 522 17.90 -7.58 1.63
CA LEU A 522 17.88 -6.29 2.31
C LEU A 522 17.54 -6.40 3.82
N GLU A 523 17.18 -7.59 4.29
CA GLU A 523 16.84 -7.89 5.70
C GLU A 523 15.60 -7.11 6.18
N VAL A 524 14.61 -6.96 5.30
CA VAL A 524 13.34 -6.26 5.53
C VAL A 524 12.19 -7.25 5.36
N PRO A 525 11.70 -7.89 6.43
CA PRO A 525 10.61 -8.86 6.32
C PRO A 525 9.30 -8.19 5.87
N VAL A 526 8.49 -8.94 5.13
CA VAL A 526 7.10 -8.60 4.85
C VAL A 526 6.25 -8.97 6.08
N VAL A 527 5.66 -7.98 6.75
CA VAL A 527 4.97 -8.19 8.05
C VAL A 527 3.45 -8.28 7.94
N SER A 528 2.89 -7.74 6.85
CA SER A 528 1.46 -7.73 6.56
C SER A 528 1.25 -7.44 5.07
N GLY A 529 0.02 -7.63 4.60
CA GLY A 529 -0.35 -7.20 3.27
C GLY A 529 -1.79 -7.48 2.90
N ASN A 530 -2.11 -7.22 1.65
CA ASN A 530 -3.40 -7.45 1.02
C ASN A 530 -3.21 -7.94 -0.42
N VAL A 531 -4.21 -8.62 -0.97
CA VAL A 531 -4.17 -9.10 -2.37
C VAL A 531 -5.48 -8.77 -3.07
N SER A 532 -5.39 -7.92 -4.09
CA SER A 532 -6.47 -7.59 -5.00
C SER A 532 -6.23 -8.28 -6.35
N LEU A 533 -7.04 -9.27 -6.66
CA LEU A 533 -7.02 -9.96 -7.96
C LEU A 533 -8.21 -9.52 -8.81
N TYR A 534 -8.29 -10.01 -10.05
CA TYR A 534 -9.36 -9.69 -10.98
C TYR A 534 -9.47 -8.19 -11.34
N ASN A 535 -8.36 -7.45 -11.26
CA ASN A 535 -8.27 -6.07 -11.76
C ASN A 535 -8.15 -6.08 -13.29
N GLU A 536 -9.24 -6.40 -13.97
CA GLU A 536 -9.31 -6.45 -15.42
C GLU A 536 -10.72 -6.12 -15.93
N SER A 537 -10.79 -5.44 -17.07
CA SER A 537 -12.04 -5.05 -17.71
C SER A 537 -11.97 -5.33 -19.21
N ARG A 538 -13.04 -5.89 -19.77
CA ARG A 538 -13.13 -6.23 -21.22
C ARG A 538 -11.95 -7.09 -21.72
N GLY A 539 -11.45 -7.98 -20.85
CA GLY A 539 -10.34 -8.88 -21.15
C GLY A 539 -8.95 -8.25 -21.06
N GLN A 540 -8.83 -6.95 -20.77
CA GLN A 540 -7.56 -6.26 -20.55
C GLN A 540 -7.29 -6.13 -19.05
N ALA A 541 -6.17 -6.69 -18.61
CA ALA A 541 -5.68 -6.54 -17.24
C ALA A 541 -4.86 -5.25 -17.08
N ILE A 542 -4.82 -4.74 -15.86
CA ILE A 542 -3.83 -3.76 -15.44
C ILE A 542 -2.41 -4.30 -15.63
N PHE A 543 -1.39 -3.43 -15.59
CA PHE A 543 -0.04 -3.91 -15.30
C PHE A 543 0.01 -4.59 -13.93
N PRO A 544 0.78 -5.68 -13.76
CA PRO A 544 0.98 -6.29 -12.45
C PRO A 544 1.61 -5.26 -11.52
N THR A 545 0.88 -4.87 -10.46
CA THR A 545 1.25 -3.73 -9.62
C THR A 545 1.32 -4.17 -8.16
N PRO A 546 2.42 -4.81 -7.73
CA PRO A 546 2.71 -4.98 -6.33
C PRO A 546 3.09 -3.62 -5.73
N VAL A 547 2.25 -3.11 -4.84
CA VAL A 547 2.55 -1.91 -4.04
C VAL A 547 3.24 -2.36 -2.77
N VAL A 548 4.35 -1.73 -2.39
CA VAL A 548 5.07 -2.03 -1.14
C VAL A 548 5.18 -0.76 -0.31
N GLY A 549 4.73 -0.83 0.94
CA GLY A 549 4.92 0.21 1.95
C GLY A 549 6.05 -0.17 2.90
N GLY A 550 6.94 0.77 3.23
CA GLY A 550 8.11 0.54 4.07
C GLY A 550 8.09 1.31 5.39
N LEU A 551 8.65 0.70 6.43
CA LEU A 551 8.93 1.33 7.71
C LEU A 551 10.44 1.41 7.95
N GLY A 552 10.95 2.60 8.20
CA GLY A 552 12.32 2.85 8.63
C GLY A 552 12.41 3.52 10.01
N LEU A 553 13.58 3.42 10.65
CA LEU A 553 13.85 4.03 11.96
C LEU A 553 15.06 4.96 11.90
N LEU A 554 14.92 6.15 12.48
CA LEU A 554 16.01 7.02 12.87
C LEU A 554 16.11 7.06 14.40
N GLU A 555 17.32 6.88 14.92
CA GLU A 555 17.59 7.03 16.37
C GLU A 555 17.52 8.50 16.83
N ASP A 556 17.75 9.44 15.90
CA ASP A 556 17.65 10.88 16.13
C ASP A 556 16.95 11.59 14.96
N ALA A 557 15.77 12.14 15.21
CA ALA A 557 14.95 12.86 14.25
C ALA A 557 15.67 14.08 13.63
N THR A 558 16.69 14.62 14.30
CA THR A 558 17.48 15.76 13.79
C THR A 558 18.42 15.38 12.65
N LYS A 559 18.64 14.08 12.42
CA LYS A 559 19.47 13.55 11.33
C LYS A 559 18.70 13.38 10.03
N ALA A 560 17.38 13.57 10.04
CA ALA A 560 16.54 13.39 8.86
C ALA A 560 16.98 14.31 7.71
N THR A 561 17.31 13.71 6.58
CA THR A 561 17.65 14.39 5.33
C THR A 561 16.41 14.62 4.45
N ARG A 562 16.57 15.48 3.45
CA ARG A 562 15.55 15.81 2.45
C ARG A 562 16.14 15.68 1.05
N SER A 563 15.28 15.56 0.04
CA SER A 563 15.66 15.52 -1.38
C SER A 563 16.22 16.85 -1.89
N ALA A 564 15.68 17.98 -1.43
CA ALA A 564 16.12 19.31 -1.84
C ALA A 564 17.58 19.57 -1.44
N PHE A 565 18.35 20.21 -2.34
CA PHE A 565 19.69 20.69 -1.97
C PHE A 565 19.63 21.60 -0.74
N ALA A 566 20.52 21.37 0.23
CA ALA A 566 20.49 22.08 1.50
C ALA A 566 20.96 23.54 1.43
N GLY A 567 21.55 23.97 0.30
CA GLY A 567 22.01 25.33 0.06
C GLY A 567 22.97 25.43 -1.13
N GLU A 568 23.58 26.60 -1.28
CA GLU A 568 24.60 26.87 -2.30
C GLU A 568 26.00 26.40 -1.89
N GLY A 569 26.91 26.25 -2.86
CA GLY A 569 28.32 25.91 -2.62
C GLY A 569 28.58 24.46 -2.20
N LEU A 570 27.56 23.60 -2.20
CA LEU A 570 27.70 22.17 -1.95
C LEU A 570 28.26 21.46 -3.18
N ILE A 571 29.02 20.40 -2.94
CA ILE A 571 29.28 19.37 -3.94
C ILE A 571 28.00 18.57 -4.13
N VAL A 572 27.74 18.17 -5.38
CA VAL A 572 26.76 17.14 -5.71
C VAL A 572 27.51 15.88 -6.16
N GLY A 573 27.19 14.75 -5.52
CA GLY A 573 27.74 13.44 -5.84
C GLY A 573 26.66 12.44 -6.24
N LEU A 574 27.06 11.38 -6.93
CA LEU A 574 26.24 10.21 -7.23
C LEU A 574 26.84 8.99 -6.52
N LEU A 575 25.99 8.24 -5.80
CA LEU A 575 26.33 6.95 -5.22
C LEU A 575 25.82 5.82 -6.11
N GLY A 576 26.55 4.71 -6.17
CA GLY A 576 26.15 3.45 -6.78
C GLY A 576 26.39 3.31 -8.28
N ALA A 577 26.72 4.40 -8.98
CA ALA A 577 27.06 4.37 -10.40
C ALA A 577 28.14 5.39 -10.78
N ASP A 578 28.78 5.14 -11.92
CA ASP A 578 29.55 6.14 -12.67
C ASP A 578 28.65 6.69 -13.81
N THR A 579 29.00 7.83 -14.39
CA THR A 579 28.35 8.39 -15.58
C THR A 579 29.06 7.97 -16.87
N LYS A 580 30.12 7.17 -16.77
CA LYS A 580 30.86 6.56 -17.90
C LYS A 580 30.48 5.10 -18.10
N GLY A 581 30.58 4.61 -19.34
CA GLY A 581 30.32 3.22 -19.66
C GLY A 581 28.85 2.85 -19.43
N VAL A 582 27.95 3.69 -19.95
CA VAL A 582 26.51 3.53 -19.82
C VAL A 582 26.02 2.29 -20.57
N ASP A 583 25.01 1.63 -20.01
CA ASP A 583 24.38 0.46 -20.62
C ASP A 583 23.02 0.90 -21.21
N PRO A 584 22.80 0.79 -22.53
CA PRO A 584 21.49 1.08 -23.15
C PRO A 584 20.32 0.36 -22.49
N HIS A 585 20.55 -0.78 -21.80
CA HIS A 585 19.53 -1.44 -20.98
C HIS A 585 18.97 -0.59 -19.85
N ASP A 586 19.65 0.48 -19.43
CA ASP A 586 19.13 1.43 -18.45
C ASP A 586 17.88 2.18 -18.98
N LEU A 587 17.60 2.15 -20.28
CA LEU A 587 16.36 2.70 -20.86
C LEU A 587 15.17 1.73 -20.81
N ALA A 588 15.39 0.45 -20.48
CA ALA A 588 14.35 -0.58 -20.48
C ALA A 588 13.22 -0.19 -19.53
N GLY A 589 12.01 -0.03 -20.09
CA GLY A 589 10.85 0.40 -19.31
C GLY A 589 11.02 1.75 -18.63
N SER A 590 11.81 2.69 -19.17
CA SER A 590 11.93 4.04 -18.59
C SER A 590 10.74 4.94 -18.95
N GLU A 591 10.45 5.94 -18.12
CA GLU A 591 9.55 7.06 -18.47
C GLU A 591 10.04 7.77 -19.74
N TYR A 592 11.36 7.87 -19.95
CA TYR A 592 11.90 8.41 -21.20
C TYR A 592 11.48 7.59 -22.41
N LEU A 593 11.66 6.27 -22.36
CA LEU A 593 11.27 5.38 -23.46
C LEU A 593 9.75 5.45 -23.72
N GLN A 594 8.95 5.50 -22.66
CA GLN A 594 7.50 5.60 -22.78
C GLN A 594 7.06 6.95 -23.34
N ARG A 595 7.54 8.07 -22.78
CA ARG A 595 7.05 9.42 -23.10
C ARG A 595 7.64 9.98 -24.39
N VAL A 596 8.89 9.65 -24.71
CA VAL A 596 9.57 10.15 -25.91
C VAL A 596 9.35 9.23 -27.11
N HIS A 597 9.26 7.92 -26.89
CA HIS A 597 9.19 6.93 -27.97
C HIS A 597 7.88 6.12 -28.02
N GLY A 598 7.00 6.25 -27.01
CA GLY A 598 5.73 5.52 -26.96
C GLY A 598 5.90 4.03 -26.71
N ARG A 599 6.97 3.61 -26.02
CA ARG A 599 7.34 2.20 -25.85
C ARG A 599 7.50 1.80 -24.38
N VAL A 600 6.96 0.65 -24.04
CA VAL A 600 7.18 -0.06 -22.77
C VAL A 600 7.78 -1.41 -23.12
N GLU A 601 9.11 -1.41 -23.28
CA GLU A 601 9.89 -2.54 -23.80
C GLU A 601 11.27 -2.57 -23.15
N GLY A 602 11.97 -3.70 -23.29
CA GLY A 602 13.28 -3.98 -22.71
C GLY A 602 13.21 -4.90 -21.49
N SER A 603 14.37 -5.23 -20.94
CA SER A 603 14.53 -6.10 -19.77
C SER A 603 15.18 -5.30 -18.63
N PRO A 604 14.40 -4.87 -17.62
CA PRO A 604 14.93 -4.14 -16.46
C PRO A 604 15.76 -5.08 -15.58
N LYS A 605 16.75 -4.52 -14.88
CA LYS A 605 17.68 -5.29 -14.04
C LYS A 605 18.04 -4.54 -12.77
N ILE A 606 18.30 -5.29 -11.72
CA ILE A 606 18.86 -4.79 -10.47
C ILE A 606 19.96 -5.72 -9.95
N ASP A 607 21.02 -5.13 -9.41
CA ASP A 607 21.99 -5.84 -8.55
C ASP A 607 21.62 -5.55 -7.10
N ILE A 608 20.92 -6.48 -6.46
CA ILE A 608 20.43 -6.31 -5.09
C ILE A 608 21.55 -6.25 -4.06
N ASP A 609 22.72 -6.82 -4.34
CA ASP A 609 23.86 -6.76 -3.45
C ASP A 609 24.53 -5.38 -3.53
N LEU A 610 24.59 -4.77 -4.72
CA LEU A 610 25.00 -3.37 -4.88
C LEU A 610 24.02 -2.43 -4.19
N GLU A 611 22.71 -2.61 -4.41
CA GLU A 611 21.64 -1.83 -3.77
C GLU A 611 21.84 -1.77 -2.25
N LYS A 612 22.03 -2.94 -1.62
CA LYS A 612 22.28 -3.03 -0.17
C LYS A 612 23.46 -2.18 0.29
N ARG A 613 24.58 -2.20 -0.46
CA ARG A 613 25.79 -1.45 -0.11
C ARG A 613 25.59 0.05 -0.31
N VAL A 614 24.93 0.47 -1.39
CA VAL A 614 24.61 1.88 -1.67
C VAL A 614 23.72 2.47 -0.57
N GLN A 615 22.67 1.77 -0.19
CA GLN A 615 21.76 2.20 0.88
C GLN A 615 22.49 2.28 2.23
N ALA A 616 23.31 1.29 2.57
CA ALA A 616 24.10 1.29 3.80
C ALA A 616 25.10 2.45 3.85
N LEU A 617 25.81 2.71 2.75
CA LEU A 617 26.74 3.84 2.61
C LEU A 617 26.01 5.18 2.81
N CYS A 618 24.86 5.36 2.17
CA CYS A 618 24.07 6.58 2.28
C CYS A 618 23.72 6.88 3.75
N ARG A 619 23.16 5.90 4.45
CA ARG A 619 22.80 6.04 5.87
C ARG A 619 24.00 6.32 6.77
N ASP A 620 25.11 5.61 6.59
CA ASP A 620 26.33 5.84 7.39
C ASP A 620 26.90 7.25 7.16
N ALA A 621 26.91 7.72 5.92
CA ALA A 621 27.36 9.07 5.59
C ALA A 621 26.43 10.17 6.14
N ILE A 622 25.12 9.94 6.16
CA ILE A 622 24.14 10.83 6.82
C ILE A 622 24.36 10.85 8.34
N GLU A 623 24.51 9.69 8.97
CA GLU A 623 24.72 9.56 10.41
C GLU A 623 25.99 10.31 10.85
N ARG A 624 27.08 10.18 10.08
CA ARG A 624 28.34 10.91 10.29
C ARG A 624 28.26 12.42 9.99
N GLY A 625 27.14 12.91 9.46
CA GLY A 625 26.94 14.31 9.09
C GLY A 625 27.77 14.74 7.87
N LEU A 626 28.13 13.80 7.00
CA LEU A 626 28.85 14.10 5.76
C LEU A 626 27.90 14.62 4.69
N ILE A 627 26.71 14.02 4.59
CA ILE A 627 25.67 14.35 3.62
C ILE A 627 24.66 15.29 4.25
N THR A 628 24.24 16.32 3.49
CA THR A 628 23.23 17.30 3.90
C THR A 628 21.89 17.15 3.19
N SER A 629 21.88 16.51 2.02
CA SER A 629 20.67 16.16 1.26
C SER A 629 20.91 14.88 0.48
N ALA A 630 19.87 14.06 0.33
CA ALA A 630 19.93 12.83 -0.46
C ALA A 630 18.59 12.62 -1.17
N HIS A 631 18.65 12.24 -2.44
CA HIS A 631 17.50 11.95 -3.28
C HIS A 631 17.83 10.75 -4.14
N ASP A 632 16.90 9.81 -4.24
CA ASP A 632 17.05 8.63 -5.06
C ASP A 632 17.01 8.98 -6.58
N CYS A 633 17.33 8.03 -7.45
CA CYS A 633 17.21 8.22 -8.91
C CYS A 633 16.28 7.16 -9.49
N SER A 634 15.00 7.50 -9.53
CA SER A 634 13.91 6.67 -10.06
C SER A 634 13.49 7.13 -11.48
N GLU A 635 12.21 7.45 -11.67
CA GLU A 635 11.58 7.85 -12.92
C GLU A 635 12.27 9.04 -13.59
N GLY A 636 12.56 8.89 -14.88
CA GLY A 636 13.22 9.93 -15.69
C GLY A 636 14.72 10.08 -15.43
N GLY A 637 15.30 9.30 -14.51
CA GLY A 637 16.74 9.14 -14.35
C GLY A 637 17.47 10.33 -13.74
N LEU A 638 18.79 10.35 -13.94
CA LEU A 638 19.71 11.25 -13.24
C LEU A 638 19.40 12.74 -13.45
N ALA A 639 19.04 13.13 -14.68
CA ALA A 639 18.77 14.53 -14.98
C ALA A 639 17.49 15.03 -14.30
N VAL A 640 16.47 14.18 -14.18
CA VAL A 640 15.24 14.49 -13.45
C VAL A 640 15.52 14.59 -11.95
N ALA A 641 16.21 13.62 -11.35
CA ALA A 641 16.58 13.67 -9.93
C ALA A 641 17.37 14.95 -9.58
N LEU A 642 18.35 15.33 -10.39
CA LEU A 642 19.09 16.58 -10.22
C LEU A 642 18.18 17.82 -10.35
N ALA A 643 17.28 17.82 -11.34
CA ALA A 643 16.33 18.91 -11.55
C ALA A 643 15.37 19.05 -10.36
N GLU A 644 14.83 17.94 -9.82
CA GLU A 644 13.98 17.96 -8.64
C GLU A 644 14.69 18.52 -7.41
N CYS A 645 15.93 18.11 -7.15
CA CYS A 645 16.75 18.66 -6.07
C CYS A 645 16.90 20.19 -6.20
N SER A 646 17.15 20.68 -7.42
CA SER A 646 17.27 22.10 -7.74
C SER A 646 15.95 22.86 -7.62
N ILE A 647 14.84 22.29 -8.12
CA ILE A 647 13.51 22.90 -8.08
C ILE A 647 13.04 23.05 -6.63
N LYS A 648 13.10 21.98 -5.84
CA LYS A 648 12.64 21.96 -4.44
C LYS A 648 13.44 22.91 -3.54
N SER A 649 14.72 23.13 -3.85
CA SER A 649 15.59 24.06 -3.12
C SER A 649 15.57 25.50 -3.65
N GLY A 650 15.06 25.72 -4.87
CA GLY A 650 15.22 26.98 -5.59
C GLY A 650 16.68 27.32 -5.94
N THR A 651 17.60 26.35 -5.86
CA THR A 651 19.04 26.55 -6.03
C THR A 651 19.52 25.90 -7.34
N GLY A 652 20.31 26.65 -8.10
CA GLY A 652 20.92 26.19 -9.35
C GLY A 652 21.90 25.04 -9.15
N PHE A 653 22.23 24.37 -10.26
CA PHE A 653 23.21 23.30 -10.32
C PHE A 653 24.10 23.51 -11.54
N THR A 654 25.41 23.44 -11.33
CA THR A 654 26.41 23.42 -12.41
C THR A 654 27.12 22.06 -12.38
N GLY A 655 26.79 21.22 -13.36
CA GLY A 655 27.40 19.91 -13.54
C GLY A 655 28.69 19.95 -14.35
N ASP A 656 29.67 19.17 -13.89
CA ASP A 656 30.97 18.92 -14.51
C ASP A 656 31.27 17.41 -14.42
N PHE A 657 30.56 16.62 -15.23
CA PHE A 657 30.66 15.16 -15.28
C PHE A 657 30.60 14.67 -16.72
N SER A 658 31.14 13.48 -16.99
CA SER A 658 31.13 12.95 -18.36
C SER A 658 29.71 12.52 -18.75
N VAL A 659 29.25 12.94 -19.94
CA VAL A 659 28.02 12.47 -20.58
C VAL A 659 28.40 11.77 -21.88
N ASP A 660 27.91 10.54 -22.06
CA ASP A 660 28.19 9.75 -23.26
C ASP A 660 27.53 10.37 -24.51
N SER A 661 27.99 9.96 -25.69
CA SER A 661 27.29 10.18 -26.96
C SER A 661 25.83 9.71 -26.92
N ARG A 662 25.56 8.61 -26.20
CA ARG A 662 24.22 8.19 -25.77
C ARG A 662 23.79 8.96 -24.52
N TRP A 663 23.56 10.26 -24.71
CA TRP A 663 23.16 11.15 -23.63
C TRP A 663 21.82 10.74 -23.02
N ASP A 664 20.95 10.10 -23.80
CA ASP A 664 19.65 9.59 -23.38
C ASP A 664 19.81 8.55 -22.27
N VAL A 665 20.73 7.61 -22.45
CA VAL A 665 21.03 6.59 -21.45
C VAL A 665 21.66 7.22 -20.20
N THR A 666 22.64 8.12 -20.38
CA THR A 666 23.33 8.74 -19.23
C THR A 666 22.38 9.58 -18.37
N LEU A 667 21.52 10.36 -19.01
CA LEU A 667 20.70 11.37 -18.34
C LEU A 667 19.33 10.83 -17.92
N PHE A 668 18.73 9.98 -18.74
CA PHE A 668 17.33 9.56 -18.61
C PHE A 668 17.14 8.04 -18.47
N GLY A 669 18.22 7.26 -18.51
CA GLY A 669 18.19 5.85 -18.10
C GLY A 669 17.84 5.73 -16.62
N GLU A 670 16.93 4.81 -16.30
CA GLU A 670 16.41 4.48 -14.96
C GLU A 670 17.22 3.36 -14.32
N ARG A 671 18.55 3.50 -14.36
CA ARG A 671 19.46 2.58 -13.69
C ARG A 671 19.19 2.54 -12.18
N GLN A 672 19.03 1.34 -11.65
CA GLN A 672 18.78 1.07 -10.25
C GLN A 672 20.01 1.36 -9.37
N SER A 673 19.80 1.43 -8.04
CA SER A 673 20.86 1.61 -7.04
C SER A 673 21.64 2.91 -7.17
N ARG A 674 20.95 4.03 -7.44
CA ARG A 674 21.54 5.36 -7.57
C ARG A 674 20.94 6.34 -6.59
N ILE A 675 21.78 7.14 -5.95
CA ILE A 675 21.39 8.21 -5.01
C ILE A 675 22.21 9.46 -5.31
N VAL A 676 21.55 10.58 -5.57
CA VAL A 676 22.14 11.92 -5.64
C VAL A 676 22.29 12.48 -4.23
N VAL A 677 23.48 12.95 -3.89
CA VAL A 677 23.79 13.48 -2.56
C VAL A 677 24.40 14.88 -2.63
N GLY A 678 23.97 15.78 -1.74
CA GLY A 678 24.57 17.09 -1.53
C GLY A 678 25.43 17.08 -0.28
N LEU A 679 26.64 17.63 -0.34
CA LEU A 679 27.57 17.69 0.78
C LEU A 679 28.54 18.88 0.74
N PRO A 680 29.03 19.35 1.89
CA PRO A 680 30.10 20.35 1.94
C PRO A 680 31.38 19.86 1.25
N GLU A 681 32.14 20.78 0.65
CA GLU A 681 33.35 20.44 -0.11
C GLU A 681 34.36 19.62 0.70
N GLN A 682 34.58 20.00 1.97
CA GLN A 682 35.50 19.31 2.87
C GLN A 682 35.10 17.86 3.21
N SER A 683 33.85 17.48 2.96
CA SER A 683 33.33 16.13 3.28
C SER A 683 33.54 15.13 2.15
N TRP A 684 33.89 15.58 0.94
CA TRP A 684 34.00 14.72 -0.25
C TRP A 684 35.02 13.58 -0.09
N ASP A 685 36.24 13.89 0.35
CA ASP A 685 37.29 12.89 0.50
C ASP A 685 36.93 11.81 1.53
N ALA A 686 36.16 12.19 2.56
CA ALA A 686 35.67 11.24 3.57
C ALA A 686 34.60 10.33 2.98
N LEU A 687 33.64 10.88 2.22
CA LEU A 687 32.62 10.10 1.53
C LEU A 687 33.23 9.15 0.50
N ALA A 688 34.17 9.62 -0.32
CA ALA A 688 34.83 8.82 -1.35
C ALA A 688 35.61 7.64 -0.77
N ARG A 689 36.28 7.83 0.38
CA ARG A 689 36.92 6.73 1.11
C ARG A 689 35.90 5.73 1.63
N LEU A 690 34.82 6.22 2.25
CA LEU A 690 33.77 5.36 2.79
C LEU A 690 33.11 4.51 1.70
N ALA A 691 32.91 5.09 0.53
CA ALA A 691 32.38 4.40 -0.64
C ALA A 691 33.35 3.36 -1.18
N SER A 692 34.64 3.71 -1.29
CA SER A 692 35.69 2.77 -1.69
C SER A 692 35.80 1.58 -0.74
N ASP A 693 35.73 1.82 0.58
CA ASP A 693 35.79 0.77 1.60
C ASP A 693 34.56 -0.15 1.53
N SER A 694 33.44 0.36 1.01
CA SER A 694 32.17 -0.35 0.86
C SER A 694 31.96 -0.94 -0.54
N ASP A 695 32.94 -0.83 -1.43
CA ASP A 695 32.82 -1.24 -2.85
C ASP A 695 31.56 -0.67 -3.53
N VAL A 696 31.37 0.65 -3.36
CA VAL A 696 30.29 1.43 -3.97
C VAL A 696 30.89 2.45 -4.93
N PRO A 697 30.53 2.43 -6.23
CA PRO A 697 30.94 3.46 -7.16
C PRO A 697 30.45 4.84 -6.74
N THR A 698 31.30 5.85 -6.85
CA THR A 698 30.90 7.24 -6.60
C THR A 698 31.54 8.19 -7.58
N VAL A 699 30.78 9.17 -8.05
CA VAL A 699 31.28 10.21 -8.95
C VAL A 699 30.81 11.59 -8.50
N LYS A 700 31.71 12.57 -8.64
CA LYS A 700 31.39 13.98 -8.42
C LYS A 700 30.67 14.51 -9.64
N LEU A 701 29.44 15.00 -9.46
CA LEU A 701 28.62 15.52 -10.53
C LEU A 701 28.81 17.02 -10.74
N GLY A 702 29.06 17.79 -9.68
CA GLY A 702 29.22 19.23 -9.81
C GLY A 702 28.96 19.96 -8.50
N TYR A 703 28.39 21.16 -8.61
CA TYR A 703 28.15 22.05 -7.48
C TYR A 703 26.80 22.76 -7.55
N THR A 704 26.22 23.03 -6.40
CA THR A 704 25.01 23.85 -6.24
C THR A 704 25.36 25.34 -6.23
N GLY A 705 24.52 26.20 -6.81
CA GLY A 705 24.60 27.65 -6.68
C GLY A 705 24.00 28.41 -7.85
N GLY A 706 23.61 29.67 -7.59
CA GLY A 706 22.98 30.54 -8.58
C GLY A 706 21.54 30.12 -8.91
N ASP A 707 21.02 30.59 -10.04
CA ASP A 707 19.63 30.42 -10.46
C ASP A 707 19.48 29.60 -11.75
N ARG A 708 20.55 28.92 -12.18
CA ARG A 708 20.58 28.13 -13.42
C ARG A 708 20.88 26.66 -13.16
N PHE A 709 20.17 25.81 -13.87
CA PHE A 709 20.39 24.37 -13.97
C PHE A 709 21.11 24.09 -15.29
N ARG A 710 22.40 23.76 -15.21
CA ARG A 710 23.26 23.61 -16.38
C ARG A 710 24.31 22.52 -16.21
N PHE A 711 24.63 21.84 -17.31
CA PHE A 711 25.76 20.91 -17.35
C PHE A 711 26.20 20.66 -18.79
N ASN A 712 27.52 20.52 -18.98
CA ASN A 712 28.17 20.06 -20.22
C ASN A 712 27.77 20.78 -21.53
N GLY A 713 27.19 21.99 -21.44
CA GLY A 713 26.65 22.70 -22.61
C GLY A 713 25.45 22.01 -23.29
N LEU A 714 24.92 20.94 -22.71
CA LEU A 714 23.78 20.17 -23.21
C LEU A 714 22.45 20.72 -22.71
N VAL A 715 22.43 21.19 -21.47
CA VAL A 715 21.29 21.81 -20.81
C VAL A 715 21.76 23.09 -20.16
N ASP A 716 21.01 24.18 -20.36
CA ASP A 716 21.23 25.45 -19.65
C ASP A 716 19.90 26.21 -19.49
N LEU A 717 19.19 25.93 -18.40
CA LEU A 717 17.86 26.45 -18.12
C LEU A 717 17.83 27.23 -16.80
N PRO A 718 17.06 28.33 -16.69
CA PRO A 718 16.74 28.92 -15.40
C PRO A 718 16.00 27.91 -14.51
N VAL A 719 16.32 27.86 -13.21
CA VAL A 719 15.59 27.03 -12.23
C VAL A 719 14.10 27.38 -12.22
N SER A 720 13.75 28.65 -12.42
CA SER A 720 12.37 29.11 -12.53
C SER A 720 11.61 28.45 -13.68
N GLN A 721 12.27 28.17 -14.81
CA GLN A 721 11.63 27.55 -15.98
C GLN A 721 11.35 26.07 -15.73
N ILE A 722 12.33 25.31 -15.26
CA ILE A 722 12.12 23.89 -14.93
C ILE A 722 11.12 23.73 -13.78
N SER A 723 11.12 24.64 -12.81
CA SER A 723 10.14 24.68 -11.72
C SER A 723 8.73 24.96 -12.23
N GLU A 724 8.55 25.92 -13.15
CA GLU A 724 7.25 26.21 -13.74
C GLU A 724 6.69 25.00 -14.50
N VAL A 725 7.53 24.34 -15.30
CA VAL A 725 7.13 23.15 -16.07
C VAL A 725 6.73 21.99 -15.14
N TRP A 726 7.56 21.71 -14.13
CA TRP A 726 7.31 20.64 -13.17
C TRP A 726 6.07 20.88 -12.31
N ASN A 727 5.85 22.13 -11.86
CA ASN A 727 4.68 22.48 -11.04
C ASN A 727 3.37 22.45 -11.82
N LYS A 728 3.40 22.76 -13.13
CA LYS A 728 2.20 22.80 -13.97
C LYS A 728 1.91 21.48 -14.69
N GLY A 729 2.82 20.52 -14.70
CA GLY A 729 2.68 19.29 -15.49
C GLY A 729 1.39 18.50 -15.20
N LEU A 730 1.06 18.31 -13.92
CA LEU A 730 -0.16 17.58 -13.53
C LEU A 730 -1.44 18.35 -13.87
N GLU A 731 -1.45 19.67 -13.64
CA GLU A 731 -2.60 20.53 -13.99
C GLU A 731 -2.81 20.59 -15.50
N ALA A 732 -1.72 20.71 -16.28
CA ALA A 732 -1.76 20.73 -17.73
C ALA A 732 -2.26 19.40 -18.32
N ALA A 733 -1.91 18.25 -17.71
CA ALA A 733 -2.42 16.95 -18.10
C ALA A 733 -3.94 16.80 -17.85
N SER A 734 -4.50 17.59 -16.94
CA SER A 734 -5.92 17.56 -16.62
C SER A 734 -6.79 18.39 -17.58
N GLY A 735 -6.20 19.22 -18.45
CA GLY A 735 -6.94 20.12 -19.35
C GLY A 735 -7.36 21.43 -18.69
#